data_AF-A0A832DNT8-F1
#
_entry.id   AF-A0A832DNT8-F1
#
_cell.length_a   1.000
_cell.length_b   1.000
_cell.length_c   1.000
_cell.angle_alpha   90.00
_cell.angle_beta   90.00
_cell.angle_gamma   90.00
#
_symmetry.space_group_name_H-M   'P 1'
#
loop_
_entity.id
_entity.type
_entity.pdbx_description
1 polymer ?
#
loop_
_entity_poly.entity_id
_entity_poly.type
_entity_poly.pdbx_seq_one_letter_code
_entity_poly.pdbx_strand_id
1 'polypeptide(L)'
;MKKIFLIIILFTFQLNIYAQLRFVSAIDSIAIDQQIDSHFGMNFEIDDLIFVDSLETNYDMNRSGIDDEYGTLDNCIVFTASRYENYKSVNRIIGVYRANQIIWYSDNIEDEDIIGEGFIDKIEDINGDGKLEIMTIWISEGGAAYNTKTLYVHSWDGTQGDIAVYSPYGGSPIGCHEFEMFEYIDINGDGKWEIISFPNVFEWDGNNYVYSETMRLDSVYMFFPRNNFIPIVQAWVVELNKKYIYNYKLENSTQSAQSINQFDVYEFDINNNDTTNYYSNVSTPNNRWYGDDRKNSVTWDGYPIRPGNSLSGFSYTANGLPHIGYAYLRGYNYQWTGDYKENKSVKDYLNNSIIIKTIAAKLAPNPFIPIEFSDSLINYIQESYYLGWITNQSTANKYDSLFTSAKTQLQQNNNNAARTTLQTVLQEVNIDSTNNLTSEAYALIKYNTEYLLSKLSEQSVLDISLINPAMSLVNPGAFTMEVKGTGFTTNSTVYFNGNARTTTFISDSVLNAQILSTDVSAAGNYPVWVSDGATNSDTLIYKVVSTLPQPVRPVLECVRNNGDGTYTAFFGYKNDNSVSVYIPVGGKNKFTPTPQDRGQPRVFEPGRHYKVFTVNFSGSNLVWTLNGRTSTASSNSAPCN
;
A
#
# COMPACT_ATOMS: atom_id res chain seq x y z
N MET A 1 -15.64 39.13 -17.33
CA MET A 1 -14.40 39.86 -16.97
C MET A 1 -13.28 38.86 -16.83
N LYS A 2 -12.48 38.73 -17.88
CA LYS A 2 -11.24 37.94 -17.93
C LYS A 2 -10.17 38.68 -17.12
N LYS A 3 -9.44 38.01 -16.23
CA LYS A 3 -8.11 38.45 -15.80
C LYS A 3 -7.10 37.36 -16.11
N ILE A 4 -6.45 37.62 -17.24
CA ILE A 4 -5.24 37.00 -17.77
C ILE A 4 -4.06 37.59 -16.98
N PHE A 5 -3.23 36.74 -16.40
CA PHE A 5 -1.84 37.05 -16.03
C PHE A 5 -0.99 36.02 -16.78
N LEU A 6 -0.67 36.28 -18.04
CA LEU A 6 0.54 36.94 -18.52
C LEU A 6 1.84 36.28 -18.02
N ILE A 7 2.15 35.17 -18.70
CA ILE A 7 3.48 34.63 -18.91
C ILE A 7 4.30 35.72 -19.61
N ILE A 8 5.31 36.28 -18.95
CA ILE A 8 6.43 36.96 -19.62
C ILE A 8 7.69 36.20 -19.29
N ILE A 9 8.21 35.58 -20.34
CA ILE A 9 9.54 35.00 -20.48
C ILE A 9 10.56 36.12 -20.22
N LEU A 10 11.32 36.00 -19.14
CA LEU A 10 12.59 36.70 -18.94
C LEU A 10 13.69 35.63 -18.98
N PHE A 11 13.96 35.14 -20.20
CA PHE A 11 15.20 34.44 -20.51
C PHE A 11 16.25 35.50 -20.85
N THR A 12 17.50 35.23 -20.45
CA THR A 12 18.75 36.02 -20.63
C THR A 12 19.10 37.03 -19.54
N PHE A 13 19.36 36.53 -18.33
CA PHE A 13 20.58 36.82 -17.55
C PHE A 13 20.85 35.63 -16.60
N GLN A 14 21.03 34.45 -17.18
CA GLN A 14 21.62 33.29 -16.51
C GLN A 14 22.89 32.90 -17.26
N LEU A 15 23.97 33.63 -17.02
CA LEU A 15 25.31 33.13 -17.29
C LEU A 15 26.19 33.56 -16.12
N ASN A 16 26.60 32.54 -15.34
CA ASN A 16 27.67 32.52 -14.33
C ASN A 16 27.39 33.07 -12.92
N ILE A 17 26.50 32.41 -12.15
CA ILE A 17 26.69 32.31 -10.67
C ILE A 17 26.53 30.85 -10.16
N TYR A 18 25.97 29.91 -10.94
CA TYR A 18 25.79 28.51 -10.52
C TYR A 18 26.92 27.56 -10.94
N ALA A 19 28.17 28.03 -10.93
CA ALA A 19 29.34 27.19 -11.21
C ALA A 19 30.54 27.58 -10.33
N GLN A 20 30.33 27.60 -9.01
CA GLN A 20 31.40 27.24 -8.08
C GLN A 20 30.98 25.92 -7.46
N LEU A 21 31.45 24.83 -8.06
CA LEU A 21 31.71 23.64 -7.26
C LEU A 21 32.65 24.11 -6.14
N ARG A 22 32.19 24.07 -4.89
CA ARG A 22 32.90 24.56 -3.71
C ARG A 22 34.06 23.61 -3.36
N PHE A 23 35.04 23.49 -4.24
CA PHE A 23 36.33 22.95 -3.90
C PHE A 23 37.09 24.00 -3.08
N VAL A 24 37.92 23.57 -2.14
CA VAL A 24 38.83 24.48 -1.46
C VAL A 24 39.68 25.17 -2.51
N SER A 25 39.65 26.50 -2.54
CA SER A 25 40.33 27.26 -3.59
C SER A 25 41.82 27.38 -3.29
N ALA A 26 42.64 27.47 -4.34
CA ALA A 26 44.06 27.75 -4.18
C ALA A 26 44.33 29.10 -3.48
N ILE A 27 43.36 30.01 -3.49
CA ILE A 27 43.46 31.29 -2.78
C ILE A 27 43.29 31.07 -1.27
N ASP A 28 42.33 30.23 -0.87
CA ASP A 28 42.08 29.91 0.53
C ASP A 28 43.28 29.15 1.13
N SER A 29 43.84 28.17 0.40
CA SER A 29 45.02 27.44 0.86
C SER A 29 46.23 28.37 1.08
N ILE A 30 46.52 29.26 0.12
CA ILE A 30 47.59 30.26 0.25
C ILE A 30 47.34 31.19 1.44
N ALA A 31 46.08 31.58 1.68
CA ALA A 31 45.74 32.47 2.79
C ALA A 31 45.86 31.78 4.16
N ILE A 32 45.56 30.48 4.24
CA ILE A 32 45.78 29.66 5.43
C ILE A 32 47.28 29.55 5.70
N ASP A 33 48.08 29.13 4.71
CA ASP A 33 49.55 29.02 4.82
C ASP A 33 50.18 30.31 5.36
N GLN A 34 49.84 31.46 4.76
CA GLN A 34 50.37 32.77 5.16
C GLN A 34 50.03 33.14 6.62
N GLN A 35 48.85 32.75 7.11
CA GLN A 35 48.45 33.02 8.49
C GLN A 35 49.17 32.12 9.48
N ILE A 36 49.36 30.83 9.14
CA ILE A 36 50.13 29.90 9.96
C ILE A 36 51.59 30.38 10.05
N ASP A 37 52.22 30.71 8.92
CA ASP A 37 53.58 31.23 8.86
C ASP A 37 53.72 32.53 9.66
N SER A 38 52.74 33.44 9.55
CA SER A 38 52.75 34.72 10.28
C SER A 38 52.57 34.54 11.78
N HIS A 39 51.84 33.52 12.23
CA HIS A 39 51.58 33.28 13.64
C HIS A 39 52.73 32.54 14.31
N PHE A 40 53.16 31.43 13.72
CA PHE A 40 54.15 30.54 14.31
C PHE A 40 55.59 30.89 13.91
N GLY A 41 55.80 31.71 12.87
CA GLY A 41 57.14 32.05 12.36
C GLY A 41 57.90 30.83 11.82
N MET A 42 57.18 29.79 11.45
CA MET A 42 57.67 28.48 11.02
C MET A 42 57.00 28.12 9.70
N ASN A 43 57.74 27.51 8.77
CA ASN A 43 57.23 27.08 7.46
C ASN A 43 56.37 25.80 7.61
N PHE A 44 55.09 25.96 7.90
CA PHE A 44 54.15 24.84 7.84
C PHE A 44 53.74 24.58 6.39
N GLU A 45 53.40 23.33 6.11
CA GLU A 45 52.77 22.88 4.88
C GLU A 45 51.38 22.35 5.25
N ILE A 46 50.34 22.70 4.48
CA ILE A 46 49.00 22.10 4.65
C ILE A 46 49.04 20.66 4.15
N ASP A 47 48.63 19.73 5.00
CA ASP A 47 48.60 18.29 4.72
C ASP A 47 47.28 17.90 4.04
N ASP A 48 46.16 18.33 4.63
CA ASP A 48 44.81 18.05 4.13
C ASP A 48 43.87 19.23 4.44
N LEU A 49 42.82 19.37 3.63
CA LEU A 49 41.81 20.40 3.77
C LEU A 49 40.44 19.92 3.25
N ILE A 50 39.38 20.29 3.96
CA ILE A 50 37.99 19.96 3.62
C ILE A 50 37.14 21.21 3.77
N PHE A 51 36.43 21.58 2.68
CA PHE A 51 35.32 22.51 2.78
C PHE A 51 34.07 21.73 3.21
N VAL A 52 33.60 21.97 4.43
CA VAL A 52 32.60 21.12 5.11
C VAL A 52 31.32 21.00 4.28
N ASP A 53 30.74 22.12 3.85
CA ASP A 53 29.49 22.10 3.08
C ASP A 53 29.61 21.50 1.65
N SER A 54 30.83 21.26 1.13
CA SER A 54 31.01 20.75 -0.24
C SER A 54 30.74 19.26 -0.37
N LEU A 55 30.85 18.53 0.75
CA LEU A 55 30.74 17.08 0.82
C LEU A 55 29.36 16.63 1.30
N GLU A 56 28.56 17.49 1.91
CA GLU A 56 27.18 17.17 2.32
C GLU A 56 26.24 16.82 1.14
N THR A 57 26.69 17.03 -0.10
CA THR A 57 25.93 16.71 -1.32
C THR A 57 26.65 15.72 -2.25
N ASN A 58 27.88 15.32 -1.94
CA ASN A 58 28.68 14.39 -2.73
C ASN A 58 29.39 13.39 -1.81
N TYR A 59 29.03 12.11 -1.92
CA TYR A 59 29.69 11.03 -1.20
C TYR A 59 31.11 10.84 -1.75
N ASP A 60 32.13 11.24 -0.98
CA ASP A 60 33.50 10.82 -1.23
C ASP A 60 33.69 9.40 -0.69
N MET A 61 33.84 8.43 -1.59
CA MET A 61 33.99 7.01 -1.21
C MET A 61 35.25 6.73 -0.37
N ASN A 62 36.18 7.68 -0.29
CA ASN A 62 37.42 7.53 0.49
C ASN A 62 37.38 8.24 1.85
N ARG A 63 36.31 8.98 2.19
CA ARG A 63 36.17 9.74 3.45
C ARG A 63 34.86 9.41 4.15
N SER A 64 34.94 9.06 5.42
CA SER A 64 33.80 8.60 6.20
C SER A 64 33.09 9.75 6.88
N GLY A 65 31.92 10.17 6.37
CA GLY A 65 30.97 11.03 7.11
C GLY A 65 31.50 12.42 7.47
N ILE A 66 31.19 13.42 6.65
CA ILE A 66 31.31 14.83 7.02
C ILE A 66 29.89 15.37 7.18
N ASP A 67 29.48 15.64 8.41
CA ASP A 67 28.14 16.10 8.81
C ASP A 67 28.26 17.24 9.85
N ASP A 68 27.95 18.47 9.44
CA ASP A 68 27.84 19.63 10.34
C ASP A 68 26.37 19.88 10.71
N GLU A 69 25.82 18.97 11.50
CA GLU A 69 24.41 19.03 11.91
C GLU A 69 24.01 20.38 12.52
N TYR A 70 24.92 20.97 13.28
CA TYR A 70 24.66 22.17 14.08
C TYR A 70 24.98 23.47 13.34
N GLY A 71 25.48 23.41 12.10
CA GLY A 71 25.94 24.58 11.33
C GLY A 71 27.13 25.30 11.99
N THR A 72 27.84 24.62 12.89
CA THR A 72 28.95 25.20 13.66
C THR A 72 30.20 25.38 12.80
N LEU A 73 30.29 24.62 11.70
CA LEU A 73 31.31 24.65 10.67
C LEU A 73 30.76 25.17 9.32
N ASP A 74 29.60 25.83 9.31
CA ASP A 74 29.02 26.45 8.12
C ASP A 74 30.06 27.35 7.42
N ASN A 75 30.27 27.08 6.13
CA ASN A 75 31.23 27.76 5.27
C ASN A 75 32.67 27.78 5.84
N CYS A 76 33.04 26.76 6.61
CA CYS A 76 34.40 26.56 7.10
C CYS A 76 35.21 25.62 6.19
N ILE A 77 36.52 25.81 6.27
CA ILE A 77 37.52 24.82 5.87
C ILE A 77 38.13 24.25 7.15
N VAL A 78 38.06 22.94 7.32
CA VAL A 78 38.87 22.22 8.31
C VAL A 78 40.16 21.80 7.63
N PHE A 79 41.31 22.00 8.28
CA PHE A 79 42.62 21.67 7.72
C PHE A 79 43.53 21.01 8.75
N THR A 80 44.49 20.24 8.26
CA THR A 80 45.66 19.73 8.98
C THR A 80 46.91 20.37 8.38
N ALA A 81 47.91 20.68 9.19
CA ALA A 81 49.17 21.22 8.70
C ALA A 81 50.36 20.72 9.51
N SER A 82 51.46 20.45 8.82
CA SER A 82 52.71 19.97 9.39
C SER A 82 53.89 20.84 9.00
N ARG A 83 54.82 21.02 9.95
CA ARG A 83 56.18 21.48 9.65
C ARG A 83 57.10 20.28 9.53
N TYR A 84 57.89 20.23 8.48
CA TYR A 84 58.83 19.14 8.23
C TYR A 84 60.29 19.50 8.54
N GLU A 85 60.98 18.63 9.26
CA GLU A 85 62.43 18.63 9.44
C GLU A 85 63.00 17.26 9.10
N ASN A 86 64.01 17.21 8.20
CA ASN A 86 64.63 15.95 7.76
C ASN A 86 63.62 14.87 7.31
N TYR A 87 62.55 15.29 6.62
CA TYR A 87 61.44 14.42 6.16
C TYR A 87 60.56 13.83 7.27
N LYS A 88 60.64 14.34 8.50
CA LYS A 88 59.71 14.03 9.59
C LYS A 88 58.88 15.26 9.93
N SER A 89 57.57 15.10 10.12
CA SER A 89 56.76 16.17 10.71
C SER A 89 57.21 16.39 12.16
N VAL A 90 57.32 17.63 12.62
CA VAL A 90 57.83 17.99 13.96
C VAL A 90 56.93 18.99 14.70
N ASN A 91 56.12 19.75 13.97
CA ASN A 91 55.06 20.58 14.52
C ASN A 91 53.80 20.34 13.69
N ARG A 92 52.67 20.17 14.35
CA ARG A 92 51.45 19.65 13.73
C ARG A 92 50.25 20.31 14.36
N ILE A 93 49.34 20.79 13.54
CA ILE A 93 48.13 21.45 13.99
C ILE A 93 46.92 20.99 13.19
N ILE A 94 45.77 21.06 13.83
CA ILE A 94 44.46 20.98 13.20
C ILE A 94 43.86 22.38 13.31
N GLY A 95 43.16 22.85 12.28
CA GLY A 95 42.56 24.18 12.33
C GLY A 95 41.25 24.29 11.57
N VAL A 96 40.54 25.36 11.90
CA VAL A 96 39.28 25.75 11.28
C VAL A 96 39.45 27.16 10.73
N TYR A 97 39.18 27.32 9.44
CA TYR A 97 39.27 28.57 8.72
C TYR A 97 37.90 29.00 8.21
N ARG A 98 37.55 30.27 8.41
CA ARG A 98 36.30 30.86 7.93
C ARG A 98 36.56 32.30 7.50
N ALA A 99 36.04 32.68 6.34
CA ALA A 99 36.02 34.07 5.86
C ALA A 99 37.37 34.81 5.96
N ASN A 100 38.44 34.23 5.40
CA ASN A 100 39.79 34.79 5.39
C ASN A 100 40.52 34.82 6.74
N GLN A 101 40.06 34.05 7.73
CA GLN A 101 40.71 33.98 9.04
C GLN A 101 40.71 32.56 9.58
N ILE A 102 41.84 32.15 10.18
CA ILE A 102 41.87 30.96 11.06
C ILE A 102 41.14 31.34 12.35
N ILE A 103 39.99 30.70 12.58
CA ILE A 103 39.13 30.98 13.73
C ILE A 103 39.46 30.09 14.94
N TRP A 104 40.10 28.95 14.70
CA TRP A 104 40.63 28.07 15.72
C TRP A 104 41.77 27.22 15.15
N TYR A 105 42.70 26.86 16.02
CA TYR A 105 43.70 25.82 15.76
C TYR A 105 44.02 25.11 17.08
N SER A 106 44.37 23.84 17.01
CA SER A 106 44.78 23.03 18.15
C SER A 106 46.11 23.52 18.72
N ASP A 107 46.41 23.16 19.97
CA ASP A 107 47.78 23.15 20.45
C ASP A 107 48.66 22.26 19.54
N ASN A 108 49.98 22.48 19.59
CA ASN A 108 50.92 21.67 18.83
C ASN A 108 50.82 20.20 19.23
N ILE A 109 50.63 19.32 18.25
CA ILE A 109 50.61 17.88 18.47
C ILE A 109 52.06 17.39 18.62
N GLU A 110 52.55 17.36 19.86
CA GLU A 110 53.92 16.98 20.26
C GLU A 110 54.12 15.46 20.37
N ASP A 111 53.90 14.76 19.26
CA ASP A 111 54.16 13.32 19.16
C ASP A 111 55.42 13.08 18.32
N GLU A 112 56.50 12.55 18.92
CA GLU A 112 57.76 12.30 18.24
C GLU A 112 57.67 11.13 17.23
N ASP A 113 56.66 10.27 17.37
CA ASP A 113 56.49 9.09 16.52
C ASP A 113 55.77 9.45 15.21
N ILE A 114 55.03 10.55 15.12
CA ILE A 114 54.41 10.96 13.85
C ILE A 114 55.49 11.40 12.85
N ILE A 115 55.49 10.80 11.66
CA ILE A 115 56.51 11.05 10.62
C ILE A 115 55.93 11.67 9.35
N GLY A 116 54.62 11.56 9.14
CA GLY A 116 53.95 11.96 7.90
C GLY A 116 52.92 13.08 8.07
N GLU A 117 52.12 13.21 7.02
CA GLU A 117 50.97 14.13 6.86
C GLU A 117 49.78 13.71 7.75
N GLY A 118 48.98 14.69 8.18
CA GLY A 118 47.69 14.48 8.82
C GLY A 118 46.54 14.47 7.82
N PHE A 119 45.63 13.51 7.95
CA PHE A 119 44.42 13.35 7.11
C PHE A 119 43.16 13.59 7.93
N ILE A 120 42.15 14.24 7.34
CA ILE A 120 40.85 14.42 7.99
C ILE A 120 39.96 13.22 7.66
N ASP A 121 39.63 12.44 8.68
CA ASP A 121 38.93 11.16 8.53
C ASP A 121 37.41 11.28 8.63
N LYS A 122 36.92 11.92 9.70
CA LYS A 122 35.49 12.10 9.99
C LYS A 122 35.25 13.43 10.72
N ILE A 123 34.11 14.05 10.45
CA ILE A 123 33.58 15.20 11.20
C ILE A 123 32.11 14.93 11.45
N GLU A 124 31.76 14.52 12.67
CA GLU A 124 30.38 14.18 13.03
C GLU A 124 30.23 14.19 14.56
N ASP A 125 29.06 14.55 15.07
CA ASP A 125 28.70 14.29 16.47
C ASP A 125 28.36 12.81 16.63
N ILE A 126 29.31 12.03 17.18
CA ILE A 126 29.17 10.58 17.32
C ILE A 126 28.85 10.16 18.77
N ASN A 127 28.92 11.07 19.75
CA ASN A 127 28.57 10.81 21.16
C ASN A 127 27.22 11.44 21.60
N GLY A 128 26.61 12.24 20.73
CA GLY A 128 25.31 12.89 20.94
C GLY A 128 25.32 14.00 21.99
N ASP A 129 26.46 14.64 22.25
CA ASP A 129 26.59 15.69 23.26
C ASP A 129 26.30 17.11 22.72
N GLY A 130 26.02 17.25 21.43
CA GLY A 130 25.77 18.54 20.79
C GLY A 130 27.01 19.22 20.21
N LYS A 131 28.15 18.52 20.17
CA LYS A 131 29.41 19.00 19.59
C LYS A 131 29.87 18.05 18.49
N LEU A 132 30.71 18.53 17.58
CA LEU A 132 31.25 17.71 16.50
C LEU A 132 32.61 17.13 16.88
N GLU A 133 32.83 15.84 16.66
CA GLU A 133 34.17 15.28 16.74
C GLU A 133 34.91 15.49 15.41
N ILE A 134 35.95 16.33 15.42
CA ILE A 134 36.92 16.47 14.32
C ILE A 134 37.99 15.40 14.52
N MET A 135 37.93 14.37 13.67
CA MET A 135 38.81 13.20 13.73
C MET A 135 39.87 13.25 12.63
N THR A 136 41.14 13.22 13.05
CA THR A 136 42.28 13.27 12.13
C THR A 136 43.22 12.10 12.35
N ILE A 137 43.70 11.51 11.26
CA ILE A 137 44.62 10.38 11.26
C ILE A 137 45.99 10.87 10.82
N TRP A 138 47.01 10.51 11.60
CA TRP A 138 48.40 10.89 11.35
C TRP A 138 49.25 9.64 11.17
N ILE A 139 50.20 9.68 10.22
CA ILE A 139 51.10 8.56 9.95
C ILE A 139 52.28 8.60 10.93
N SER A 140 52.48 7.51 11.67
CA SER A 140 53.49 7.38 12.71
C SER A 140 54.49 6.24 12.42
N GLU A 141 55.69 6.32 12.99
CA GLU A 141 56.77 5.36 12.83
C GLU A 141 56.48 4.10 13.66
N GLY A 142 56.34 2.96 12.98
CA GLY A 142 56.05 1.67 13.61
C GLY A 142 57.28 0.77 13.70
N GLY A 143 58.37 1.21 14.33
CA GLY A 143 59.58 0.39 14.45
C GLY A 143 60.16 -0.09 13.10
N ALA A 144 60.99 -1.12 13.12
CA ALA A 144 61.93 -1.41 12.01
C ALA A 144 61.31 -1.95 10.69
N ALA A 145 59.99 -2.08 10.55
CA ALA A 145 59.39 -2.72 9.37
C ALA A 145 58.02 -2.19 8.90
N TYR A 146 57.30 -1.39 9.68
CA TYR A 146 55.92 -0.98 9.39
C TYR A 146 55.66 0.44 9.89
N ASN A 147 54.68 1.15 9.34
CA ASN A 147 54.16 2.39 9.95
C ASN A 147 53.00 2.05 10.89
N THR A 148 52.66 2.98 11.77
CA THR A 148 51.41 2.98 12.56
C THR A 148 50.57 4.18 12.14
N LYS A 149 49.30 4.17 12.53
CA LYS A 149 48.40 5.31 12.37
C LYS A 149 47.91 5.76 13.72
N THR A 150 47.66 7.04 13.82
CA THR A 150 47.37 7.69 15.08
C THR A 150 46.17 8.63 14.93
N LEU A 151 45.11 8.38 15.69
CA LEU A 151 43.84 9.13 15.64
C LEU A 151 43.76 10.19 16.74
N TYR A 152 43.67 11.45 16.33
CA TYR A 152 43.34 12.56 17.21
C TYR A 152 41.86 12.92 17.06
N VAL A 153 41.19 13.12 18.19
CA VAL A 153 39.78 13.50 18.25
C VAL A 153 39.67 14.81 19.02
N HIS A 154 39.14 15.84 18.36
CA HIS A 154 38.83 17.12 18.99
C HIS A 154 37.32 17.34 18.99
N SER A 155 36.74 17.61 20.15
CA SER A 155 35.32 17.95 20.29
C SER A 155 35.14 19.45 20.07
N TRP A 156 34.45 19.80 18.98
CA TRP A 156 34.24 21.15 18.48
C TRP A 156 32.88 21.71 18.88
N ASP A 157 32.89 22.81 19.64
CA ASP A 157 31.66 23.46 20.13
C ASP A 157 31.18 24.65 19.28
N GLY A 158 31.82 24.89 18.13
CA GLY A 158 31.61 26.08 17.30
C GLY A 158 32.62 27.21 17.54
N THR A 159 33.40 27.13 18.61
CA THR A 159 34.39 28.14 18.98
C THR A 159 35.75 27.57 19.35
N GLN A 160 35.80 26.41 19.99
CA GLN A 160 37.01 25.72 20.42
C GLN A 160 36.89 24.22 20.11
N GLY A 161 38.04 23.59 19.84
CA GLY A 161 38.19 22.15 19.72
C GLY A 161 39.00 21.60 20.89
N ASP A 162 38.34 21.01 21.88
CA ASP A 162 39.00 20.40 23.04
C ASP A 162 39.41 18.96 22.72
N ILE A 163 40.54 18.48 23.26
CA ILE A 163 40.91 17.06 23.13
C ILE A 163 39.83 16.20 23.77
N ALA A 164 39.29 15.25 23.01
CA ALA A 164 38.18 14.40 23.42
C ALA A 164 38.60 12.97 23.81
N VAL A 165 39.91 12.68 23.90
CA VAL A 165 40.44 11.36 24.27
C VAL A 165 41.21 11.48 25.58
N TYR A 166 40.94 10.58 26.52
CA TYR A 166 41.71 10.52 27.75
C TYR A 166 42.93 9.61 27.60
N SER A 167 44.11 10.19 27.82
CA SER A 167 45.34 9.43 28.02
C SER A 167 45.94 9.69 29.41
N PRO A 168 46.10 8.66 30.26
CA PRO A 168 46.64 8.82 31.61
C PRO A 168 48.13 9.23 31.64
N TYR A 169 48.81 9.28 30.48
CA TYR A 169 50.22 9.65 30.37
C TYR A 169 50.45 11.07 29.79
N GLY A 170 49.38 11.81 29.53
CA GLY A 170 49.43 13.15 28.92
C GLY A 170 49.54 13.10 27.41
N GLY A 171 48.61 13.78 26.72
CA GLY A 171 48.72 14.15 25.30
C GLY A 171 48.62 13.04 24.25
N SER A 172 48.05 11.87 24.53
CA SER A 172 48.19 10.72 23.61
C SER A 172 46.88 10.25 22.91
N PRO A 173 46.88 10.14 21.56
CA PRO A 173 45.80 9.66 20.67
C PRO A 173 45.59 8.13 20.65
N ILE A 174 44.61 7.65 19.87
CA ILE A 174 44.34 6.21 19.67
C ILE A 174 45.19 5.68 18.51
N GLY A 175 46.05 4.67 18.73
CA GLY A 175 46.95 4.12 17.72
C GLY A 175 46.50 2.77 17.14
N CYS A 176 46.63 2.57 15.82
CA CYS A 176 46.37 1.30 15.13
C CYS A 176 47.50 0.92 14.14
N HIS A 177 47.46 -0.32 13.62
CA HIS A 177 48.44 -0.80 12.64
C HIS A 177 48.22 -0.14 11.25
N GLU A 178 49.26 0.01 10.42
CA GLU A 178 49.14 0.69 9.10
C GLU A 178 48.10 0.10 8.13
N PHE A 179 47.81 -1.20 8.24
CA PHE A 179 46.82 -1.91 7.41
C PHE A 179 45.42 -1.94 8.03
N GLU A 180 45.28 -1.40 9.23
CA GLU A 180 44.01 -1.24 9.92
C GLU A 180 43.44 0.16 9.64
N MET A 181 42.14 0.30 9.91
CA MET A 181 41.39 1.54 9.86
C MET A 181 40.68 1.72 11.18
N PHE A 182 40.48 2.97 11.59
CA PHE A 182 39.61 3.28 12.71
C PHE A 182 38.16 3.08 12.26
N GLU A 183 37.37 2.47 13.12
CA GLU A 183 35.96 2.19 12.85
C GLU A 183 35.12 2.87 13.95
N TYR A 184 33.97 3.41 13.55
CA TYR A 184 33.08 4.15 14.43
C TYR A 184 31.75 3.43 14.46
N ILE A 185 31.43 2.76 15.57
CA ILE A 185 30.30 1.83 15.67
C ILE A 185 29.63 2.01 17.03
N ASP A 186 28.31 2.06 17.06
CA ASP A 186 27.52 2.00 18.28
C ASP A 186 27.34 0.53 18.70
N ILE A 187 28.35 -0.05 19.35
CA ILE A 187 28.42 -1.49 19.66
C ILE A 187 27.24 -1.92 20.53
N ASN A 188 26.87 -1.06 21.48
CA ASN A 188 25.94 -1.37 22.53
C ASN A 188 24.49 -0.88 22.22
N GLY A 189 24.33 0.00 21.24
CA GLY A 189 23.07 0.56 20.79
C GLY A 189 22.57 1.74 21.62
N ASP A 190 23.41 2.42 22.38
CA ASP A 190 23.04 3.55 23.25
C ASP A 190 23.07 4.90 22.53
N GLY A 191 23.39 4.92 21.24
CA GLY A 191 23.47 6.13 20.43
C GLY A 191 24.82 6.83 20.51
N LYS A 192 25.75 6.33 21.32
CA LYS A 192 27.12 6.84 21.43
C LYS A 192 28.05 5.85 20.78
N TRP A 193 28.75 6.30 19.76
CA TRP A 193 29.56 5.40 18.95
C TRP A 193 30.89 5.22 19.64
N GLU A 194 31.31 3.96 19.76
CA GLU A 194 32.65 3.62 20.17
C GLU A 194 33.64 3.78 19.02
N ILE A 195 34.86 4.19 19.38
CA ILE A 195 36.00 4.24 18.46
C ILE A 195 36.75 2.92 18.57
N ILE A 196 36.90 2.23 17.46
CA ILE A 196 37.54 0.92 17.39
C ILE A 196 38.92 1.06 16.76
N SER A 197 39.91 0.61 17.50
CA SER A 197 41.27 0.37 17.02
C SER A 197 41.58 -1.10 17.28
N PHE A 198 41.23 -1.95 16.33
CA PHE A 198 41.10 -3.39 16.52
C PHE A 198 42.30 -4.01 17.29
N PRO A 199 42.06 -4.87 18.30
CA PRO A 199 40.76 -5.29 18.85
C PRO A 199 40.21 -4.36 19.95
N ASN A 200 40.88 -3.24 20.20
CA ASN A 200 40.58 -2.31 21.29
C ASN A 200 39.39 -1.42 20.96
N VAL A 201 38.57 -1.15 21.98
CA VAL A 201 37.38 -0.31 21.89
C VAL A 201 37.54 0.85 22.86
N PHE A 202 37.19 2.06 22.42
CA PHE A 202 37.19 3.26 23.24
C PHE A 202 35.75 3.78 23.34
N GLU A 203 35.25 3.89 24.57
CA GLU A 203 33.87 4.27 24.88
C GLU A 203 33.81 5.69 25.47
N TRP A 204 32.69 6.38 25.27
CA TRP A 204 32.49 7.72 25.80
C TRP A 204 32.06 7.68 27.27
N ASP A 205 32.89 8.22 28.17
CA ASP A 205 32.61 8.24 29.61
C ASP A 205 31.73 9.42 30.08
N GLY A 206 31.33 10.28 29.14
CA GLY A 206 30.61 11.54 29.41
C GLY A 206 31.47 12.79 29.24
N ASN A 207 32.80 12.66 29.20
CA ASN A 207 33.73 13.75 28.95
C ASN A 207 34.79 13.41 27.90
N ASN A 208 35.23 12.15 27.84
CA ASN A 208 36.27 11.69 26.91
C ASN A 208 35.99 10.27 26.42
N TYR A 209 36.59 9.93 25.29
CA TYR A 209 36.81 8.57 24.87
C TYR A 209 37.90 7.92 25.72
N VAL A 210 37.55 6.84 26.40
CA VAL A 210 38.43 6.07 27.28
C VAL A 210 38.51 4.63 26.80
N TYR A 211 39.66 3.99 27.01
CA TYR A 211 39.82 2.57 26.68
C TYR A 211 38.83 1.72 27.50
N SER A 212 38.02 0.90 26.82
CA SER A 212 37.07 0.02 27.48
C SER A 212 37.76 -1.22 28.03
N GLU A 213 37.59 -1.46 29.33
CA GLU A 213 38.03 -2.70 29.98
C GLU A 213 37.10 -3.88 29.69
N THR A 214 35.88 -3.60 29.23
CA THR A 214 34.81 -4.60 29.09
C THR A 214 34.48 -4.91 27.63
N MET A 215 34.60 -3.93 26.73
CA MET A 215 34.35 -4.11 25.31
C MET A 215 35.65 -4.43 24.57
N ARG A 216 35.68 -5.58 23.90
CA ARG A 216 36.74 -6.00 22.98
C ARG A 216 36.11 -6.71 21.80
N LEU A 217 36.61 -6.44 20.60
CA LEU A 217 36.12 -7.07 19.39
C LEU A 217 37.04 -8.19 18.96
N ASP A 218 36.49 -9.40 18.89
CA ASP A 218 37.19 -10.55 18.28
C ASP A 218 37.17 -10.49 16.74
N SER A 219 36.22 -9.72 16.17
CA SER A 219 36.05 -9.50 14.74
C SER A 219 35.21 -8.24 14.49
N VAL A 220 35.58 -7.45 13.49
CA VAL A 220 34.78 -6.27 13.06
C VAL A 220 33.49 -6.68 12.32
N TYR A 221 33.40 -7.92 11.85
CA TYR A 221 32.27 -8.44 11.06
C TYR A 221 31.11 -8.99 11.92
N MET A 222 30.45 -8.15 12.71
CA MET A 222 29.29 -8.50 13.56
C MET A 222 28.06 -7.65 13.25
N PHE A 223 26.87 -8.11 13.68
CA PHE A 223 25.65 -7.29 13.63
C PHE A 223 25.47 -6.59 14.96
N PHE A 224 25.43 -5.26 14.94
CA PHE A 224 25.21 -4.43 16.11
C PHE A 224 23.74 -4.02 16.22
N PRO A 225 23.24 -3.63 17.41
CA PRO A 225 21.88 -3.13 17.56
C PRO A 225 21.59 -1.95 16.63
N ARG A 226 20.43 -1.97 15.98
CA ARG A 226 19.95 -0.89 15.08
C ARG A 226 18.49 -0.54 15.30
N ASN A 227 17.96 -0.85 16.46
CA ASN A 227 16.54 -0.75 16.77
C ASN A 227 16.30 -0.12 18.15
N ASN A 228 17.31 0.53 18.74
CA ASN A 228 17.16 1.22 20.02
C ASN A 228 16.63 2.65 19.81
N PHE A 229 15.44 2.75 19.23
CA PHE A 229 14.73 4.01 19.03
C PHE A 229 13.23 3.79 19.06
N ILE A 230 12.48 4.88 19.20
CA ILE A 230 11.03 4.89 19.30
C ILE A 230 10.49 5.72 18.12
N PRO A 231 10.11 5.05 17.01
CA PRO A 231 9.61 5.75 15.84
C PRO A 231 8.12 6.06 15.96
N ILE A 232 7.71 7.19 15.42
CA ILE A 232 6.31 7.56 15.21
C ILE A 232 6.12 7.71 13.70
N VAL A 233 5.24 6.89 13.13
CA VAL A 233 4.97 6.91 11.69
C VAL A 233 3.53 7.30 11.45
N GLN A 234 3.35 8.30 10.60
CA GLN A 234 2.06 8.78 10.13
C GLN A 234 1.99 8.58 8.63
N ALA A 235 0.87 8.07 8.13
CA ALA A 235 0.66 7.82 6.71
C ALA A 235 -0.64 8.45 6.19
N TRP A 236 -0.62 8.92 4.94
CA TRP A 236 -1.83 9.36 4.25
C TRP A 236 -1.80 8.99 2.78
N VAL A 237 -2.98 8.79 2.20
CA VAL A 237 -3.13 8.35 0.81
C VAL A 237 -3.90 9.39 0.00
N VAL A 238 -3.38 9.72 -1.17
CA VAL A 238 -4.03 10.60 -2.16
C VAL A 238 -4.29 9.81 -3.42
N GLU A 239 -5.51 9.83 -3.94
CA GLU A 239 -5.80 9.29 -5.27
C GLU A 239 -5.53 10.35 -6.35
N LEU A 240 -4.73 9.99 -7.36
CA LEU A 240 -4.44 10.81 -8.53
C LEU A 240 -4.43 9.94 -9.79
N ASN A 241 -5.25 10.29 -10.80
CA ASN A 241 -5.32 9.59 -12.08
C ASN A 241 -5.54 8.06 -11.95
N LYS A 242 -6.40 7.63 -11.02
CA LYS A 242 -6.68 6.21 -10.70
C LYS A 242 -5.49 5.43 -10.14
N LYS A 243 -4.51 6.14 -9.58
CA LYS A 243 -3.42 5.57 -8.79
C LYS A 243 -3.44 6.16 -7.39
N TYR A 244 -2.86 5.44 -6.44
CA TYR A 244 -2.75 5.88 -5.06
C TYR A 244 -1.32 6.31 -4.77
N ILE A 245 -1.18 7.50 -4.20
CA ILE A 245 0.08 8.03 -3.70
C ILE A 245 0.08 7.84 -2.20
N TYR A 246 0.96 6.99 -1.72
CA TYR A 246 1.18 6.69 -0.31
C TYR A 246 2.25 7.63 0.21
N ASN A 247 1.94 8.39 1.26
CA ASN A 247 2.82 9.39 1.82
C ASN A 247 3.05 9.10 3.30
N TYR A 248 4.25 9.37 3.78
CA TYR A 248 4.63 9.13 5.16
C TYR A 248 5.37 10.33 5.76
N LYS A 249 5.17 10.48 7.06
CA LYS A 249 5.97 11.30 7.95
C LYS A 249 6.52 10.40 9.05
N LEU A 250 7.82 10.52 9.30
CA LEU A 250 8.52 9.83 10.36
C LEU A 250 8.97 10.85 11.40
N GLU A 251 8.84 10.49 12.66
CA GLU A 251 9.41 11.21 13.79
C GLU A 251 10.17 10.21 14.66
N ASN A 252 11.36 10.62 15.11
CA ASN A 252 12.13 9.85 16.06
C ASN A 252 11.95 10.50 17.44
N SER A 253 11.48 9.75 18.43
CA SER A 253 11.25 10.29 19.77
C SER A 253 12.52 10.91 20.37
N THR A 254 12.38 11.95 21.18
CA THR A 254 13.49 12.49 21.99
C THR A 254 14.04 11.49 23.01
N GLN A 255 13.31 10.40 23.26
CA GLN A 255 13.72 9.31 24.15
C GLN A 255 14.52 8.21 23.44
N SER A 256 14.68 8.30 22.13
CA SER A 256 15.46 7.36 21.35
C SER A 256 16.93 7.48 21.66
N ALA A 257 17.63 6.34 21.68
CA ALA A 257 19.08 6.31 21.75
C ALA A 257 19.67 6.49 20.34
N GLN A 258 19.12 5.78 19.36
CA GLN A 258 19.64 5.77 18.00
C GLN A 258 18.82 6.63 17.03
N SER A 259 19.48 7.02 15.93
CA SER A 259 18.85 7.62 14.77
C SER A 259 18.09 6.60 13.92
N ILE A 260 17.09 7.07 13.16
CA ILE A 260 16.44 6.27 12.10
C ILE A 260 17.12 6.59 10.78
N ASN A 261 17.71 5.60 10.13
CA ASN A 261 18.44 5.77 8.86
C ASN A 261 17.81 5.02 7.70
N GLN A 262 16.88 4.12 8.00
CA GLN A 262 16.15 3.37 7.00
C GLN A 262 14.69 3.22 7.37
N PHE A 263 13.85 3.32 6.35
CA PHE A 263 12.41 3.12 6.43
C PHE A 263 11.96 2.31 5.22
N ASP A 264 11.48 1.10 5.48
CA ASP A 264 10.97 0.23 4.45
C ASP A 264 9.51 -0.10 4.70
N VAL A 265 8.65 0.02 3.69
CA VAL A 265 7.22 -0.31 3.79
C VAL A 265 6.92 -1.49 2.90
N TYR A 266 6.40 -2.58 3.45
CA TYR A 266 6.06 -3.80 2.72
C TYR A 266 4.58 -4.19 2.82
N GLU A 267 4.09 -4.82 1.75
CA GLU A 267 2.78 -5.49 1.70
C GLU A 267 2.75 -6.76 2.59
N PHE A 268 3.89 -7.43 2.74
CA PHE A 268 4.02 -8.72 3.42
C PHE A 268 5.20 -8.71 4.39
N ASP A 269 5.14 -9.62 5.37
CA ASP A 269 6.32 -9.93 6.20
C ASP A 269 7.41 -10.52 5.32
N ILE A 270 8.62 -9.97 5.37
CA ILE A 270 9.78 -10.24 4.48
C ILE A 270 10.20 -11.72 4.37
N ASN A 271 9.57 -12.61 5.12
CA ASN A 271 9.65 -14.06 5.00
C ASN A 271 9.11 -14.62 3.66
N ASN A 272 8.55 -13.80 2.76
CA ASN A 272 7.97 -14.23 1.48
C ASN A 272 8.76 -13.66 0.27
N ASN A 273 9.56 -14.50 -0.39
CA ASN A 273 10.54 -14.14 -1.43
C ASN A 273 9.92 -13.84 -2.82
N ASP A 274 9.25 -12.70 -3.04
CA ASP A 274 9.00 -12.21 -4.42
C ASP A 274 9.91 -11.01 -4.75
N THR A 275 11.14 -11.30 -5.19
CA THR A 275 12.26 -10.36 -5.40
C THR A 275 12.35 -9.83 -6.84
N THR A 276 11.23 -9.44 -7.45
CA THR A 276 11.27 -8.76 -8.76
C THR A 276 11.35 -7.24 -8.56
N ASN A 277 12.59 -6.74 -8.46
CA ASN A 277 12.92 -5.30 -8.35
C ASN A 277 12.52 -4.56 -9.64
N TYR A 278 11.78 -3.46 -9.51
CA TYR A 278 11.42 -2.57 -10.62
C TYR A 278 11.74 -1.13 -10.23
N TYR A 279 12.95 -0.68 -10.57
CA TYR A 279 13.38 0.69 -10.32
C TYR A 279 12.38 1.71 -10.88
N SER A 280 11.77 2.49 -9.99
CA SER A 280 10.78 3.51 -10.31
C SER A 280 11.06 4.77 -9.47
N ASN A 281 10.65 5.94 -9.96
CA ASN A 281 10.98 7.23 -9.35
C ASN A 281 10.21 7.42 -8.04
N VAL A 282 10.90 7.19 -6.92
CA VAL A 282 10.49 7.57 -5.58
C VAL A 282 10.75 9.06 -5.39
N SER A 283 9.77 9.81 -4.88
CA SER A 283 9.95 11.23 -4.57
C SER A 283 10.25 11.41 -3.09
N THR A 284 11.46 11.89 -2.79
CA THR A 284 11.83 12.48 -1.50
C THR A 284 12.08 13.97 -1.72
N PRO A 285 11.63 14.87 -0.82
CA PRO A 285 11.94 16.30 -0.93
C PRO A 285 13.43 16.61 -0.77
N ASN A 286 14.17 15.69 -0.16
CA ASN A 286 15.57 15.83 0.18
C ASN A 286 16.40 14.89 -0.72
N ASN A 287 17.21 15.46 -1.62
CA ASN A 287 18.11 14.72 -2.54
C ASN A 287 19.14 13.81 -1.82
N ARG A 288 19.14 13.78 -0.48
CA ARG A 288 20.01 12.98 0.39
C ARG A 288 19.47 11.58 0.74
N TRP A 289 18.32 11.17 0.20
CA TRP A 289 17.73 9.85 0.44
C TRP A 289 17.51 9.08 -0.86
N TYR A 290 18.04 7.86 -0.93
CA TYR A 290 17.83 6.94 -2.04
C TYR A 290 16.59 6.08 -1.78
N GLY A 291 15.75 5.92 -2.81
CA GLY A 291 14.54 5.11 -2.73
C GLY A 291 14.43 4.09 -3.87
N ASP A 292 13.94 2.89 -3.57
CA ASP A 292 13.62 1.86 -4.57
C ASP A 292 12.16 1.41 -4.43
N ASP A 293 11.45 1.34 -5.56
CA ASP A 293 10.07 0.85 -5.64
C ASP A 293 10.09 -0.64 -6.06
N ARG A 294 9.39 -1.47 -5.31
CA ARG A 294 9.31 -2.91 -5.55
C ARG A 294 7.85 -3.34 -5.62
N LYS A 295 7.18 -2.99 -6.73
CA LYS A 295 5.75 -3.22 -7.06
C LYS A 295 4.78 -2.53 -6.09
N ASN A 296 4.79 -2.93 -4.83
CA ASN A 296 3.89 -2.52 -3.75
C ASN A 296 4.63 -2.16 -2.45
N SER A 297 5.95 -2.35 -2.41
CA SER A 297 6.81 -1.97 -1.29
C SER A 297 7.82 -0.90 -1.70
N VAL A 298 8.33 -0.16 -0.72
CA VAL A 298 9.33 0.88 -0.95
C VAL A 298 10.40 0.80 0.13
N THR A 299 11.64 1.00 -0.29
CA THR A 299 12.80 1.10 0.61
C THR A 299 13.36 2.50 0.52
N TRP A 300 13.66 3.10 1.66
CA TRP A 300 14.35 4.38 1.77
C TRP A 300 15.59 4.26 2.66
N ASP A 301 16.74 4.61 2.10
CA ASP A 301 18.03 4.65 2.79
C ASP A 301 18.64 6.06 2.67
N GLY A 302 19.12 6.63 3.77
CA GLY A 302 19.68 7.99 3.75
C GLY A 302 20.10 8.54 5.11
N TYR A 303 20.14 9.88 5.20
CA TYR A 303 20.67 10.65 6.33
C TYR A 303 19.89 10.41 7.64
N PRO A 304 20.53 10.32 8.81
CA PRO A 304 19.83 10.00 10.06
C PRO A 304 18.69 10.97 10.44
N ILE A 305 17.53 10.42 10.82
CA ILE A 305 16.51 11.13 11.62
C ILE A 305 16.88 10.94 13.09
N ARG A 306 17.64 11.89 13.63
CA ARG A 306 18.12 11.88 15.02
C ARG A 306 16.99 11.98 16.06
N PRO A 307 17.21 11.55 17.31
CA PRO A 307 16.23 11.68 18.38
C PRO A 307 15.67 13.12 18.48
N GLY A 308 14.34 13.25 18.48
CA GLY A 308 13.63 14.54 18.51
C GLY A 308 13.32 15.15 17.13
N ASN A 309 13.91 14.63 16.05
CA ASN A 309 13.69 15.14 14.71
C ASN A 309 12.55 14.42 13.98
N SER A 310 11.99 15.08 12.95
CA SER A 310 10.98 14.49 12.07
C SER A 310 11.25 14.82 10.62
N LEU A 311 10.90 13.90 9.72
CA LEU A 311 11.04 14.05 8.29
C LEU A 311 9.75 13.64 7.59
N SER A 312 9.32 14.45 6.63
CA SER A 312 8.10 14.24 5.84
C SER A 312 8.44 14.15 4.35
N GLY A 313 7.51 13.57 3.58
CA GLY A 313 7.58 13.57 2.11
C GLY A 313 8.10 12.27 1.52
N PHE A 314 8.34 11.25 2.34
CA PHE A 314 8.48 9.87 1.87
C PHE A 314 7.20 9.50 1.13
N SER A 315 7.28 9.28 -0.17
CA SER A 315 6.10 8.93 -0.96
C SER A 315 6.41 8.01 -2.12
N TYR A 316 5.45 7.14 -2.43
CA TYR A 316 5.48 6.28 -3.60
C TYR A 316 4.08 6.14 -4.22
N THR A 317 4.04 5.87 -5.52
CA THR A 317 2.79 5.72 -6.26
C THR A 317 2.57 4.27 -6.63
N ALA A 318 1.43 3.69 -6.24
CA ALA A 318 1.10 2.30 -6.54
C ALA A 318 -0.33 2.15 -7.09
N ASN A 319 -0.59 1.00 -7.72
CA ASN A 319 -1.93 0.63 -8.20
C ASN A 319 -2.74 -0.13 -7.13
N GLY A 320 -2.08 -0.62 -6.07
CA GLY A 320 -2.73 -1.33 -4.97
C GLY A 320 -3.65 -0.42 -4.15
N LEU A 321 -4.69 -0.99 -3.56
CA LEU A 321 -5.56 -0.32 -2.61
C LEU A 321 -4.87 -0.19 -1.24
N PRO A 322 -5.25 0.80 -0.42
CA PRO A 322 -4.77 0.89 0.95
C PRO A 322 -5.10 -0.37 1.74
N HIS A 323 -4.08 -0.96 2.37
CA HIS A 323 -4.25 -2.02 3.36
C HIS A 323 -3.34 -1.78 4.56
N ILE A 324 -3.60 -2.50 5.64
CA ILE A 324 -2.72 -2.55 6.81
C ILE A 324 -1.53 -3.46 6.46
N GLY A 325 -0.35 -2.86 6.34
CA GLY A 325 0.93 -3.53 6.08
C GLY A 325 1.94 -3.24 7.19
N TYR A 326 3.22 -3.38 6.87
CA TYR A 326 4.31 -3.24 7.83
C TYR A 326 5.33 -2.21 7.38
N ALA A 327 5.82 -1.43 8.34
CA ALA A 327 7.02 -0.64 8.19
C ALA A 327 8.15 -1.22 9.05
N TYR A 328 9.33 -1.33 8.46
CA TYR A 328 10.57 -1.79 9.09
C TYR A 328 11.51 -0.61 9.14
N LEU A 329 11.90 -0.23 10.35
CA LEU A 329 12.76 0.91 10.60
C LEU A 329 14.07 0.43 11.21
N ARG A 330 15.19 1.00 10.78
CA ARG A 330 16.52 0.66 11.30
C ARG A 330 17.41 1.90 11.43
N GLY A 331 18.34 1.87 12.38
CA GLY A 331 19.45 2.81 12.48
C GLY A 331 20.62 2.40 11.61
N TYR A 332 21.55 3.32 11.38
CA TYR A 332 22.80 3.04 10.67
C TYR A 332 23.84 2.53 11.65
N ASN A 333 24.18 1.26 11.51
CA ASN A 333 25.19 0.60 12.35
C ASN A 333 25.71 -0.64 11.61
N TYR A 334 26.21 -0.44 10.39
CA TYR A 334 26.56 -1.54 9.48
C TYR A 334 27.95 -1.33 8.88
N GLN A 335 28.78 -2.38 8.96
CA GLN A 335 29.99 -2.51 8.16
C GLN A 335 29.72 -3.37 6.92
N TRP A 336 30.27 -2.96 5.77
CA TRP A 336 30.13 -3.66 4.50
C TRP A 336 30.66 -5.09 4.58
N THR A 337 29.76 -6.08 4.62
CA THR A 337 30.13 -7.49 4.62
C THR A 337 30.31 -7.97 3.18
N GLY A 338 31.56 -8.19 2.76
CA GLY A 338 31.89 -8.75 1.44
C GLY A 338 31.40 -10.18 1.17
N ASP A 339 30.54 -10.77 1.99
CA ASP A 339 30.01 -12.12 1.79
C ASP A 339 28.48 -12.15 2.09
N TYR A 340 27.70 -11.85 1.06
CA TYR A 340 26.23 -11.87 1.03
C TYR A 340 25.69 -13.31 1.04
N LYS A 341 26.02 -14.12 2.06
CA LYS A 341 25.49 -15.49 2.18
C LYS A 341 24.10 -15.50 2.85
N GLU A 342 23.09 -15.27 2.01
CA GLU A 342 21.65 -15.61 1.96
C GLU A 342 20.80 -15.94 3.23
N ASN A 343 21.33 -16.06 4.45
CA ASN A 343 20.53 -16.34 5.65
C ASN A 343 20.89 -15.52 6.90
N LYS A 344 21.97 -14.73 6.84
CA LYS A 344 22.38 -13.82 7.93
C LYS A 344 21.73 -12.43 7.81
N SER A 345 21.54 -11.91 6.60
CA SER A 345 20.93 -10.59 6.37
C SER A 345 19.45 -10.54 6.75
N VAL A 346 18.66 -11.58 6.44
CA VAL A 346 17.23 -11.62 6.81
C VAL A 346 17.04 -11.69 8.33
N LYS A 347 17.85 -12.49 9.04
CA LYS A 347 17.81 -12.57 10.50
C LYS A 347 18.21 -11.25 11.15
N ASP A 348 19.27 -10.63 10.65
CA ASP A 348 19.65 -9.28 11.07
C ASP A 348 18.52 -8.27 10.80
N TYR A 349 17.92 -8.32 9.62
CA TYR A 349 16.82 -7.44 9.27
C TYR A 349 15.63 -7.58 10.23
N LEU A 350 15.21 -8.81 10.56
CA LEU A 350 14.11 -9.04 11.50
C LEU A 350 14.47 -8.68 12.95
N ASN A 351 15.69 -8.97 13.39
CA ASN A 351 16.10 -8.78 14.78
C ASN A 351 16.51 -7.34 15.09
N ASN A 352 17.01 -6.60 14.10
CA ASN A 352 17.51 -5.24 14.21
C ASN A 352 16.64 -4.26 13.42
N SER A 353 15.32 -4.50 13.38
CA SER A 353 14.32 -3.53 12.96
C SER A 353 13.31 -3.27 14.07
N ILE A 354 12.84 -2.03 14.17
CA ILE A 354 11.53 -1.76 14.77
C ILE A 354 10.46 -1.99 13.70
N ILE A 355 9.53 -2.89 13.98
CA ILE A 355 8.45 -3.26 13.07
C ILE A 355 7.15 -2.65 13.60
N ILE A 356 6.50 -1.83 12.79
CA ILE A 356 5.21 -1.22 13.11
C ILE A 356 4.19 -1.47 12.02
N LYS A 357 2.90 -1.43 12.37
CA LYS A 357 1.83 -1.45 11.38
C LYS A 357 1.65 -0.05 10.78
N THR A 358 1.51 0.01 9.47
CA THR A 358 1.23 1.25 8.72
C THR A 358 0.32 0.95 7.53
N ILE A 359 -0.04 1.96 6.76
CA ILE A 359 -0.68 1.73 5.46
C ILE A 359 0.36 1.39 4.42
N ALA A 360 0.08 0.36 3.63
CA ALA A 360 0.82 0.00 2.43
C ALA A 360 -0.13 -0.23 1.26
N ALA A 361 0.43 -0.54 0.09
CA ALA A 361 -0.31 -0.85 -1.12
C ALA A 361 -0.52 -2.36 -1.30
N LYS A 362 -1.75 -2.78 -1.60
CA LYS A 362 -2.06 -4.18 -1.90
C LYS A 362 -2.98 -4.29 -3.10
N LEU A 363 -2.62 -5.14 -4.06
CA LEU A 363 -3.48 -5.37 -5.21
C LEU A 363 -4.82 -5.96 -4.77
N ALA A 364 -5.89 -5.49 -5.41
CA ALA A 364 -7.22 -6.02 -5.15
C ALA A 364 -7.27 -7.53 -5.46
N PRO A 365 -8.06 -8.32 -4.69
CA PRO A 365 -8.21 -9.74 -4.94
C PRO A 365 -8.65 -10.06 -6.37
N ASN A 366 -8.07 -11.10 -6.96
CA ASN A 366 -8.42 -11.61 -8.27
C ASN A 366 -8.60 -13.15 -8.20
N PRO A 367 -9.82 -13.71 -8.37
CA PRO A 367 -11.06 -13.02 -8.71
C PRO A 367 -11.57 -12.10 -7.59
N PHE A 368 -12.29 -11.03 -7.95
CA PHE A 368 -12.88 -10.12 -6.98
C PHE A 368 -14.26 -10.61 -6.53
N ILE A 369 -14.43 -10.83 -5.22
CA ILE A 369 -15.68 -11.27 -4.62
C ILE A 369 -16.17 -10.20 -3.61
N PRO A 370 -17.25 -9.46 -3.88
CA PRO A 370 -17.71 -8.34 -3.04
C PRO A 370 -17.96 -8.69 -1.57
N ILE A 371 -18.48 -9.89 -1.30
CA ILE A 371 -18.80 -10.36 0.06
C ILE A 371 -17.50 -10.60 0.86
N GLU A 372 -16.51 -11.26 0.27
CA GLU A 372 -15.20 -11.50 0.91
C GLU A 372 -14.40 -10.19 1.07
N PHE A 373 -14.52 -9.28 0.11
CA PHE A 373 -13.92 -7.96 0.22
C PHE A 373 -14.55 -7.14 1.36
N SER A 374 -15.85 -7.30 1.60
CA SER A 374 -16.54 -6.68 2.75
C SER A 374 -16.02 -7.21 4.09
N ASP A 375 -15.58 -8.48 4.16
CA ASP A 375 -14.93 -9.03 5.36
C ASP A 375 -13.57 -8.37 5.63
N SER A 376 -12.81 -8.07 4.58
CA SER A 376 -11.54 -7.34 4.72
C SER A 376 -11.77 -5.93 5.27
N LEU A 377 -12.81 -5.24 4.78
CA LEU A 377 -13.21 -3.92 5.27
C LEU A 377 -13.60 -3.94 6.76
N ILE A 378 -14.38 -4.93 7.19
CA ILE A 378 -14.75 -5.11 8.61
C ILE A 378 -13.50 -5.33 9.46
N ASN A 379 -12.57 -6.19 9.01
CA ASN A 379 -11.31 -6.41 9.72
C ASN A 379 -10.46 -5.14 9.82
N TYR A 380 -10.41 -4.31 8.75
CA TYR A 380 -9.71 -3.03 8.80
C TYR A 380 -10.30 -2.08 9.85
N ILE A 381 -11.62 -2.08 10.08
CA ILE A 381 -12.21 -1.27 11.15
C ILE A 381 -11.72 -1.72 12.53
N GLN A 382 -11.72 -3.03 12.78
CA GLN A 382 -11.31 -3.59 14.07
C GLN A 382 -9.82 -3.35 14.34
N GLU A 383 -8.97 -3.60 13.34
CA GLU A 383 -7.54 -3.35 13.44
C GLU A 383 -7.22 -1.85 13.56
N SER A 384 -7.91 -0.99 12.81
CA SER A 384 -7.70 0.46 12.90
C SER A 384 -8.07 1.01 14.28
N TYR A 385 -9.10 0.45 14.94
CA TYR A 385 -9.41 0.81 16.32
C TYR A 385 -8.33 0.32 17.30
N TYR A 386 -7.86 -0.92 17.15
CA TYR A 386 -6.77 -1.45 17.99
C TYR A 386 -5.47 -0.63 17.87
N LEU A 387 -5.18 -0.13 16.66
CA LEU A 387 -4.04 0.73 16.36
C LEU A 387 -4.24 2.19 16.79
N GLY A 388 -5.41 2.56 17.29
CA GLY A 388 -5.76 3.94 17.64
C GLY A 388 -5.99 4.86 16.43
N TRP A 389 -6.02 4.32 15.20
CA TRP A 389 -6.35 5.07 13.98
C TRP A 389 -7.83 5.45 13.91
N ILE A 390 -8.70 4.64 14.51
CA ILE A 390 -10.05 5.06 14.90
C ILE A 390 -9.99 5.42 16.37
N THR A 391 -10.25 6.68 16.71
CA THR A 391 -9.92 7.23 18.04
C THR A 391 -10.90 6.82 19.14
N ASN A 392 -12.07 6.29 18.78
CA ASN A 392 -13.10 5.92 19.73
C ASN A 392 -13.97 4.73 19.28
N GLN A 393 -14.43 3.95 20.27
CA GLN A 393 -15.23 2.74 20.06
C GLN A 393 -16.54 3.03 19.30
N SER A 394 -17.18 4.18 19.55
CA SER A 394 -18.46 4.52 18.91
C SER A 394 -18.32 4.63 17.39
N THR A 395 -17.21 5.22 16.93
CA THR A 395 -16.89 5.35 15.51
C THR A 395 -16.58 3.99 14.90
N ALA A 396 -15.79 3.16 15.59
CA ALA A 396 -15.49 1.81 15.13
C ALA A 396 -16.78 0.98 14.97
N ASN A 397 -17.66 1.00 15.98
CA ASN A 397 -18.94 0.28 15.95
C ASN A 397 -19.85 0.77 14.79
N LYS A 398 -19.83 2.06 14.48
CA LYS A 398 -20.59 2.64 13.36
C LYS A 398 -20.17 2.02 12.03
N TYR A 399 -18.87 2.02 11.71
CA TYR A 399 -18.38 1.46 10.43
C TYR A 399 -18.52 -0.06 10.37
N ASP A 400 -18.24 -0.76 11.48
CA ASP A 400 -18.46 -2.21 11.57
C ASP A 400 -19.92 -2.58 11.27
N SER A 401 -20.88 -1.83 11.84
CA SER A 401 -22.31 -2.02 11.58
C SER A 401 -22.68 -1.72 10.13
N LEU A 402 -22.15 -0.64 9.55
CA LEU A 402 -22.43 -0.27 8.16
C LEU A 402 -21.89 -1.31 7.18
N PHE A 403 -20.65 -1.76 7.33
CA PHE A 403 -20.07 -2.79 6.46
C PHE A 403 -20.74 -4.16 6.66
N THR A 404 -21.10 -4.51 7.90
CA THR A 404 -21.88 -5.73 8.18
C THR A 404 -23.26 -5.68 7.49
N SER A 405 -23.92 -4.52 7.51
CA SER A 405 -25.18 -4.31 6.79
C SER A 405 -25.02 -4.43 5.28
N ALA A 406 -24.00 -3.78 4.70
CA ALA A 406 -23.69 -3.89 3.28
C ALA A 406 -23.40 -5.34 2.86
N LYS A 407 -22.59 -6.08 3.64
CA LYS A 407 -22.32 -7.50 3.43
C LYS A 407 -23.60 -8.33 3.43
N THR A 408 -24.48 -8.12 4.41
CA THR A 408 -25.77 -8.83 4.52
C THR A 408 -26.66 -8.57 3.30
N GLN A 409 -26.69 -7.33 2.81
CA GLN A 409 -27.46 -6.95 1.62
C GLN A 409 -26.89 -7.60 0.35
N LEU A 410 -25.58 -7.68 0.22
CA LEU A 410 -24.93 -8.41 -0.89
C LEU A 410 -25.26 -9.91 -0.86
N GLN A 411 -25.26 -10.54 0.31
CA GLN A 411 -25.67 -11.94 0.48
C GLN A 411 -27.12 -12.20 0.09
N GLN A 412 -27.97 -11.17 0.19
CA GLN A 412 -29.38 -11.21 -0.20
C GLN A 412 -29.59 -10.87 -1.69
N ASN A 413 -28.52 -10.69 -2.49
CA ASN A 413 -28.58 -10.20 -3.87
C ASN A 413 -29.29 -8.82 -4.00
N ASN A 414 -29.18 -7.99 -2.95
CA ASN A 414 -29.75 -6.65 -2.91
C ASN A 414 -28.64 -5.60 -3.09
N ASN A 415 -28.12 -5.49 -4.32
CA ASN A 415 -27.03 -4.57 -4.63
C ASN A 415 -27.42 -3.11 -4.41
N ASN A 416 -28.66 -2.72 -4.70
CA ASN A 416 -29.15 -1.35 -4.51
C ASN A 416 -29.08 -0.91 -3.05
N ALA A 417 -29.50 -1.77 -2.12
CA ALA A 417 -29.39 -1.48 -0.69
C ALA A 417 -27.91 -1.42 -0.25
N ALA A 418 -27.09 -2.38 -0.71
CA ALA A 418 -25.65 -2.38 -0.42
C ALA A 418 -24.98 -1.08 -0.88
N ARG A 419 -25.28 -0.60 -2.10
CA ARG A 419 -24.78 0.69 -2.61
C ARG A 419 -25.19 1.86 -1.75
N THR A 420 -26.45 1.90 -1.33
CA THR A 420 -26.97 2.97 -0.46
C THR A 420 -26.20 3.01 0.86
N THR A 421 -25.98 1.83 1.47
CA THR A 421 -25.19 1.70 2.71
C THR A 421 -23.74 2.14 2.50
N LEU A 422 -23.10 1.75 1.40
CA LEU A 422 -21.72 2.15 1.08
C LEU A 422 -21.59 3.65 0.77
N GLN A 423 -22.62 4.26 0.18
CA GLN A 423 -22.67 5.72 0.00
C GLN A 423 -22.77 6.44 1.35
N THR A 424 -23.54 5.91 2.30
CA THR A 424 -23.56 6.41 3.68
C THR A 424 -22.17 6.31 4.32
N VAL A 425 -21.45 5.20 4.13
CA VAL A 425 -20.05 5.07 4.60
C VAL A 425 -19.17 6.21 4.04
N LEU A 426 -19.28 6.52 2.75
CA LEU A 426 -18.51 7.61 2.12
C LEU A 426 -18.89 9.01 2.63
N GLN A 427 -20.12 9.21 3.06
CA GLN A 427 -20.53 10.48 3.68
C GLN A 427 -19.95 10.59 5.10
N GLU A 428 -20.12 9.53 5.91
CA GLU A 428 -19.66 9.48 7.29
C GLU A 428 -18.13 9.58 7.40
N VAL A 429 -17.37 8.92 6.52
CA VAL A 429 -15.90 8.92 6.57
C VAL A 429 -15.32 10.32 6.37
N ASN A 430 -15.97 11.15 5.56
CA ASN A 430 -15.56 12.54 5.38
C ASN A 430 -15.89 13.39 6.62
N ILE A 431 -17.01 13.14 7.30
CA ILE A 431 -17.38 13.85 8.54
C ILE A 431 -16.40 13.49 9.66
N ASP A 432 -16.12 12.20 9.84
CA ASP A 432 -15.29 11.68 10.92
C ASP A 432 -13.80 11.95 10.74
N SER A 433 -13.34 12.24 9.51
CA SER A 433 -11.93 12.51 9.16
C SER A 433 -11.27 13.63 9.96
N THR A 434 -12.05 14.48 10.64
CA THR A 434 -11.55 15.63 11.39
C THR A 434 -11.13 15.32 12.82
N ASN A 435 -11.81 14.40 13.50
CA ASN A 435 -11.64 14.18 14.94
C ASN A 435 -11.68 12.70 15.36
N ASN A 436 -12.25 11.84 14.53
CA ASN A 436 -12.54 10.45 14.88
C ASN A 436 -11.66 9.45 14.14
N LEU A 437 -11.07 9.86 13.02
CA LEU A 437 -10.20 9.02 12.18
C LEU A 437 -8.86 9.73 11.97
N THR A 438 -7.78 8.97 12.06
CA THR A 438 -6.50 9.40 11.48
C THR A 438 -6.55 9.28 9.95
N SER A 439 -5.55 9.84 9.28
CA SER A 439 -5.41 9.75 7.81
C SER A 439 -5.34 8.31 7.32
N GLU A 440 -4.83 7.40 8.15
CA GLU A 440 -4.76 5.97 7.87
C GLU A 440 -6.16 5.35 7.82
N ALA A 441 -6.92 5.44 8.92
CA ALA A 441 -8.29 4.90 8.96
C ALA A 441 -9.16 5.52 7.86
N TYR A 442 -9.00 6.82 7.60
CA TYR A 442 -9.68 7.49 6.49
C TYR A 442 -9.40 6.84 5.14
N ALA A 443 -8.12 6.63 4.80
CA ALA A 443 -7.72 6.03 3.52
C ALA A 443 -8.23 4.58 3.38
N LEU A 444 -8.12 3.77 4.43
CA LEU A 444 -8.60 2.39 4.45
C LEU A 444 -10.10 2.33 4.18
N ILE A 445 -10.89 3.17 4.85
CA ILE A 445 -12.35 3.15 4.71
C ILE A 445 -12.76 3.73 3.36
N LYS A 446 -12.28 4.92 3.00
CA LYS A 446 -12.75 5.64 1.82
C LYS A 446 -12.42 4.91 0.52
N TYR A 447 -11.14 4.67 0.24
CA TYR A 447 -10.71 4.21 -1.07
C TYR A 447 -11.12 2.76 -1.34
N ASN A 448 -11.11 1.90 -0.31
CA ASN A 448 -11.64 0.55 -0.47
C ASN A 448 -13.17 0.55 -0.66
N THR A 449 -13.92 1.46 -0.01
CA THR A 449 -15.37 1.60 -0.23
C THR A 449 -15.69 2.08 -1.64
N GLU A 450 -14.97 3.08 -2.15
CA GLU A 450 -15.09 3.56 -3.54
C GLU A 450 -14.80 2.42 -4.52
N TYR A 451 -13.76 1.63 -4.26
CA TYR A 451 -13.44 0.46 -5.08
C TYR A 451 -14.56 -0.58 -5.06
N LEU A 452 -15.07 -0.96 -3.88
CA LEU A 452 -16.20 -1.90 -3.76
C LEU A 452 -17.42 -1.39 -4.52
N LEU A 453 -17.77 -0.11 -4.37
CA LEU A 453 -18.91 0.52 -5.04
C LEU A 453 -18.77 0.49 -6.57
N SER A 454 -17.54 0.61 -7.08
CA SER A 454 -17.24 0.53 -8.53
C SER A 454 -17.43 -0.87 -9.12
N LYS A 455 -17.47 -1.92 -8.27
CA LYS A 455 -17.66 -3.31 -8.69
C LYS A 455 -19.11 -3.78 -8.62
N LEU A 456 -19.98 -3.01 -7.99
CA LEU A 456 -21.42 -3.27 -7.97
C LEU A 456 -22.09 -2.63 -9.19
N SER A 457 -23.14 -3.26 -9.71
CA SER A 457 -24.01 -2.67 -10.74
C SER A 457 -24.49 -1.28 -10.32
N GLU A 458 -24.69 -0.34 -11.26
CA GLU A 458 -25.19 1.00 -10.91
C GLU A 458 -26.62 0.94 -10.37
N GLN A 459 -26.98 1.92 -9.53
CA GLN A 459 -28.33 2.03 -8.98
C GLN A 459 -29.31 2.27 -10.12
N SER A 460 -30.26 1.36 -10.27
CA SER A 460 -31.27 1.43 -11.32
C SER A 460 -32.56 2.04 -10.76
N VAL A 461 -33.23 2.85 -11.59
CA VAL A 461 -34.59 3.28 -11.30
C VAL A 461 -35.52 2.06 -11.24
N LEU A 462 -36.54 2.14 -10.37
CA LEU A 462 -37.54 1.08 -10.24
C LEU A 462 -38.31 0.95 -11.56
N ASP A 463 -38.14 -0.19 -12.23
CA ASP A 463 -38.76 -0.46 -13.53
C ASP A 463 -39.14 -1.94 -13.65
N ILE A 464 -40.11 -2.23 -14.52
CA ILE A 464 -40.57 -3.57 -14.85
C ILE A 464 -40.52 -3.77 -16.37
N SER A 465 -39.72 -4.75 -16.80
CA SER A 465 -39.45 -5.00 -18.22
C SER A 465 -40.14 -6.25 -18.75
N LEU A 466 -40.47 -7.21 -17.88
CA LEU A 466 -41.15 -8.43 -18.26
C LEU A 466 -42.03 -8.98 -17.13
N ILE A 467 -43.19 -9.49 -17.50
CA ILE A 467 -44.00 -10.39 -16.66
C ILE A 467 -44.14 -11.74 -17.36
N ASN A 468 -44.01 -12.82 -16.60
CA ASN A 468 -44.09 -14.17 -17.12
C ASN A 468 -44.85 -15.10 -16.16
N PRO A 469 -46.01 -15.66 -16.54
CA PRO A 469 -46.70 -15.50 -17.82
C PRO A 469 -47.26 -14.09 -18.03
N ALA A 470 -47.49 -13.70 -19.29
CA ALA A 470 -48.10 -12.41 -19.65
C ALA A 470 -49.57 -12.54 -20.11
N MET A 471 -50.05 -13.76 -20.39
CA MET A 471 -51.41 -14.02 -20.85
C MET A 471 -51.95 -15.34 -20.29
N SER A 472 -53.27 -15.43 -20.10
CA SER A 472 -53.96 -16.70 -19.86
C SER A 472 -55.37 -16.72 -20.43
N LEU A 473 -55.95 -17.91 -20.46
CA LEU A 473 -57.39 -18.07 -20.63
C LEU A 473 -58.12 -17.81 -19.32
N VAL A 474 -59.38 -17.38 -19.39
CA VAL A 474 -60.25 -17.20 -18.20
C VAL A 474 -60.26 -18.46 -17.33
N ASN A 475 -60.20 -18.28 -16.01
CA ASN A 475 -60.18 -19.33 -14.98
C ASN A 475 -59.03 -20.36 -15.12
N PRO A 476 -57.76 -19.94 -15.22
CA PRO A 476 -56.62 -20.85 -15.31
C PRO A 476 -56.17 -21.41 -13.93
N GLY A 477 -56.87 -21.06 -12.84
CA GLY A 477 -56.40 -21.33 -11.48
C GLY A 477 -55.32 -20.35 -11.02
N ALA A 478 -54.84 -20.51 -9.79
CA ALA A 478 -53.75 -19.70 -9.25
C ALA A 478 -52.39 -20.10 -9.87
N PHE A 479 -51.47 -19.15 -9.97
CA PHE A 479 -50.13 -19.37 -10.51
C PHE A 479 -49.12 -18.36 -9.97
N THR A 480 -47.84 -18.72 -10.04
CA THR A 480 -46.73 -17.79 -9.77
C THR A 480 -46.39 -17.03 -11.04
N MET A 481 -46.35 -15.70 -10.95
CA MET A 481 -45.83 -14.81 -11.98
C MET A 481 -44.40 -14.40 -11.62
N GLU A 482 -43.45 -14.68 -12.50
CA GLU A 482 -42.12 -14.09 -12.47
C GLU A 482 -42.20 -12.67 -13.05
N VAL A 483 -41.62 -11.71 -12.33
CA VAL A 483 -41.55 -10.30 -12.72
C VAL A 483 -40.08 -9.93 -12.82
N LYS A 484 -39.63 -9.48 -14.00
CA LYS A 484 -38.27 -9.00 -14.22
C LYS A 484 -38.25 -7.50 -14.46
N GLY A 485 -37.19 -6.87 -14.00
CA GLY A 485 -37.05 -5.43 -14.03
C GLY A 485 -35.74 -5.00 -13.40
N THR A 486 -35.75 -3.79 -12.84
CA THR A 486 -34.61 -3.20 -12.14
C THR A 486 -35.09 -2.42 -10.93
N GLY A 487 -34.19 -2.09 -10.01
CA GLY A 487 -34.53 -1.29 -8.83
C GLY A 487 -35.32 -2.03 -7.74
N PHE A 488 -35.51 -3.36 -7.84
CA PHE A 488 -36.26 -4.10 -6.83
C PHE A 488 -35.51 -4.16 -5.49
N THR A 489 -36.28 -4.22 -4.42
CA THR A 489 -35.82 -4.32 -3.02
C THR A 489 -36.61 -5.40 -2.29
N THR A 490 -36.16 -5.78 -1.08
CA THR A 490 -36.88 -6.73 -0.22
C THR A 490 -38.27 -6.27 0.20
N ASN A 491 -38.56 -4.96 0.11
CA ASN A 491 -39.88 -4.38 0.38
C ASN A 491 -40.78 -4.32 -0.87
N SER A 492 -40.27 -4.73 -2.03
CA SER A 492 -41.01 -4.65 -3.28
C SER A 492 -42.24 -5.55 -3.29
N THR A 493 -43.37 -4.97 -3.69
CA THR A 493 -44.67 -5.63 -3.80
C THR A 493 -45.22 -5.48 -5.20
N VAL A 494 -45.59 -6.60 -5.83
CA VAL A 494 -46.28 -6.62 -7.12
C VAL A 494 -47.77 -6.33 -6.90
N TYR A 495 -48.30 -5.37 -7.64
CA TYR A 495 -49.72 -5.04 -7.71
C TYR A 495 -50.33 -5.60 -9.00
N PHE A 496 -51.41 -6.35 -8.86
CA PHE A 496 -52.18 -6.91 -9.98
C PHE A 496 -53.58 -6.30 -9.99
N ASN A 497 -53.85 -5.46 -10.99
CA ASN A 497 -55.08 -4.69 -11.16
C ASN A 497 -55.44 -3.90 -9.89
N GLY A 498 -54.45 -3.19 -9.36
CA GLY A 498 -54.56 -2.36 -8.15
C GLY A 498 -54.50 -3.10 -6.81
N ASN A 499 -54.49 -4.44 -6.81
CA ASN A 499 -54.44 -5.23 -5.59
C ASN A 499 -53.02 -5.78 -5.35
N ALA A 500 -52.48 -5.55 -4.15
CA ALA A 500 -51.20 -6.10 -3.74
C ALA A 500 -51.23 -7.64 -3.71
N ARG A 501 -50.14 -8.26 -4.18
CA ARG A 501 -49.96 -9.72 -4.17
C ARG A 501 -48.80 -10.12 -3.29
N THR A 502 -48.92 -11.32 -2.71
CA THR A 502 -47.80 -11.95 -2.00
C THR A 502 -46.62 -12.04 -2.95
N THR A 503 -45.57 -11.29 -2.63
CA THR A 503 -44.39 -11.11 -3.48
C THR A 503 -43.17 -11.65 -2.74
N THR A 504 -42.37 -12.46 -3.43
CA THR A 504 -41.08 -12.97 -2.96
C THR A 504 -39.98 -12.28 -3.75
N PHE A 505 -39.11 -11.56 -3.04
CA PHE A 505 -37.90 -10.97 -3.61
C PHE A 505 -36.86 -12.06 -3.89
N ILE A 506 -36.29 -12.07 -5.09
CA ILE A 506 -35.25 -13.02 -5.51
C ILE A 506 -33.92 -12.29 -5.72
N SER A 507 -33.96 -11.17 -6.44
CA SER A 507 -32.84 -10.24 -6.64
C SER A 507 -33.37 -8.84 -6.95
N ASP A 508 -32.46 -7.87 -7.04
CA ASP A 508 -32.74 -6.50 -7.51
C ASP A 508 -33.38 -6.42 -8.92
N SER A 509 -33.46 -7.53 -9.64
CA SER A 509 -34.03 -7.64 -10.99
C SER A 509 -35.11 -8.71 -11.15
N VAL A 510 -35.43 -9.48 -10.12
CA VAL A 510 -36.43 -10.57 -10.18
C VAL A 510 -37.30 -10.62 -8.92
N LEU A 511 -38.61 -10.64 -9.13
CA LEU A 511 -39.63 -10.93 -8.11
C LEU A 511 -40.50 -12.12 -8.56
N ASN A 512 -41.08 -12.83 -7.60
CA ASN A 512 -42.15 -13.79 -7.83
C ASN A 512 -43.42 -13.34 -7.11
N ALA A 513 -44.55 -13.27 -7.83
CA ALA A 513 -45.84 -12.88 -7.27
C ALA A 513 -46.88 -14.01 -7.38
N GLN A 514 -47.64 -14.24 -6.32
CA GLN A 514 -48.76 -15.19 -6.34
C GLN A 514 -50.02 -14.52 -6.92
N ILE A 515 -50.45 -14.95 -8.11
CA ILE A 515 -51.69 -14.52 -8.73
C ILE A 515 -52.79 -15.52 -8.37
N LEU A 516 -53.88 -15.01 -7.80
CA LEU A 516 -55.00 -15.81 -7.32
C LEU A 516 -55.94 -16.18 -8.49
N SER A 517 -56.66 -17.28 -8.35
CA SER A 517 -57.66 -17.70 -9.35
C SER A 517 -58.75 -16.65 -9.58
N THR A 518 -59.11 -15.88 -8.55
CA THR A 518 -60.10 -14.80 -8.62
C THR A 518 -59.66 -13.64 -9.49
N ASP A 519 -58.34 -13.40 -9.60
CA ASP A 519 -57.77 -12.26 -10.32
C ASP A 519 -57.92 -12.38 -11.83
N VAL A 520 -58.04 -13.63 -12.29
CA VAL A 520 -58.05 -14.03 -13.70
C VAL A 520 -59.35 -14.76 -14.08
N SER A 521 -60.43 -14.44 -13.35
CA SER A 521 -61.76 -15.04 -13.51
C SER A 521 -62.63 -14.39 -14.59
N ALA A 522 -62.22 -13.24 -15.11
CA ALA A 522 -62.89 -12.52 -16.20
C ALA A 522 -61.89 -12.17 -17.31
N ALA A 523 -62.38 -12.04 -18.55
CA ALA A 523 -61.53 -11.57 -19.64
C ALA A 523 -61.30 -10.05 -19.53
N GLY A 524 -60.08 -9.60 -19.78
CA GLY A 524 -59.70 -8.19 -19.64
C GLY A 524 -58.20 -7.96 -19.72
N ASN A 525 -57.82 -6.69 -19.69
CA ASN A 525 -56.45 -6.22 -19.56
C ASN A 525 -56.22 -5.82 -18.11
N TYR A 526 -55.24 -6.44 -17.45
CA TYR A 526 -54.96 -6.27 -16.03
C TYR A 526 -53.61 -5.59 -15.88
N PRO A 527 -53.57 -4.33 -15.40
CA PRO A 527 -52.33 -3.62 -15.10
C PRO A 527 -51.51 -4.36 -14.04
N VAL A 528 -50.21 -4.51 -14.28
CA VAL A 528 -49.23 -5.07 -13.35
C VAL A 528 -48.08 -4.09 -13.18
N TRP A 529 -47.77 -3.73 -11.95
CA TRP A 529 -46.69 -2.80 -11.60
C TRP A 529 -46.13 -3.18 -10.22
N VAL A 530 -44.98 -2.62 -9.86
CA VAL A 530 -44.26 -2.88 -8.62
C VAL A 530 -44.16 -1.59 -7.81
N SER A 531 -44.35 -1.69 -6.49
CA SER A 531 -43.99 -0.62 -5.54
C SER A 531 -42.88 -1.10 -4.64
N ASP A 532 -41.85 -0.29 -4.40
CA ASP A 532 -40.83 -0.53 -3.38
C ASP A 532 -41.16 0.11 -2.01
N GLY A 533 -42.33 0.76 -1.91
CA GLY A 533 -42.79 1.51 -0.74
C GLY A 533 -42.52 3.01 -0.80
N ALA A 534 -41.62 3.46 -1.69
CA ALA A 534 -41.32 4.88 -1.92
C ALA A 534 -41.72 5.34 -3.33
N THR A 535 -41.50 4.49 -4.32
CA THR A 535 -41.75 4.74 -5.73
C THR A 535 -42.53 3.59 -6.37
N ASN A 536 -43.08 3.83 -7.55
CA ASN A 536 -43.79 2.84 -8.35
C ASN A 536 -43.10 2.69 -9.71
N SER A 537 -43.00 1.45 -10.20
CA SER A 537 -42.51 1.17 -11.54
C SER A 537 -43.48 1.63 -12.63
N ASP A 538 -43.04 1.51 -13.87
CA ASP A 538 -43.93 1.46 -15.02
C ASP A 538 -44.93 0.29 -14.93
N THR A 539 -45.89 0.24 -15.86
CA THR A 539 -46.97 -0.76 -15.87
C THR A 539 -46.87 -1.66 -17.10
N LEU A 540 -46.87 -2.98 -16.88
CA LEU A 540 -47.11 -3.98 -17.92
C LEU A 540 -48.55 -4.49 -17.87
N ILE A 541 -49.04 -5.02 -18.99
CA ILE A 541 -50.41 -5.53 -19.10
C ILE A 541 -50.41 -7.05 -19.14
N TYR A 542 -51.01 -7.67 -18.14
CA TYR A 542 -51.39 -9.07 -18.18
C TYR A 542 -52.75 -9.24 -18.88
N LYS A 543 -52.84 -10.13 -19.86
CA LYS A 543 -54.07 -10.32 -20.65
C LYS A 543 -54.80 -11.60 -20.25
N VAL A 544 -56.04 -11.48 -19.80
CA VAL A 544 -56.94 -12.61 -19.66
C VAL A 544 -57.91 -12.62 -20.83
N VAL A 545 -57.95 -13.73 -21.57
CA VAL A 545 -58.75 -13.83 -22.81
C VAL A 545 -59.69 -15.02 -22.76
N SER A 546 -60.86 -14.92 -23.39
CA SER A 546 -61.77 -16.07 -23.55
C SER A 546 -61.25 -17.07 -24.59
N THR A 547 -60.54 -16.57 -25.59
CA THR A 547 -59.88 -17.33 -26.66
C THR A 547 -58.51 -16.72 -26.94
N LEU A 548 -57.50 -17.55 -27.22
CA LEU A 548 -56.15 -17.05 -27.51
C LEU A 548 -56.13 -16.33 -28.87
N PRO A 549 -55.47 -15.15 -28.99
CA PRO A 549 -55.36 -14.42 -30.25
C PRO A 549 -54.65 -15.22 -31.35
N GLN A 550 -53.60 -15.94 -30.96
CA GLN A 550 -52.86 -16.84 -31.84
C GLN A 550 -52.75 -18.23 -31.19
N PRO A 551 -52.62 -19.31 -31.98
CA PRO A 551 -52.60 -20.66 -31.44
C PRO A 551 -51.29 -20.97 -30.70
N VAL A 552 -51.41 -21.77 -29.64
CA VAL A 552 -50.30 -22.53 -29.06
C VAL A 552 -50.44 -23.97 -29.53
N ARG A 553 -49.41 -24.51 -30.17
CA ARG A 553 -49.45 -25.80 -30.85
C ARG A 553 -48.51 -26.80 -30.17
N PRO A 554 -48.96 -28.01 -29.84
CA PRO A 554 -48.06 -29.08 -29.43
C PRO A 554 -47.35 -29.62 -30.68
N VAL A 555 -46.10 -30.05 -30.54
CA VAL A 555 -45.34 -30.68 -31.63
C VAL A 555 -44.61 -31.90 -31.09
N LEU A 556 -44.79 -33.03 -31.76
CA LEU A 556 -43.94 -34.20 -31.57
C LEU A 556 -42.72 -34.01 -32.45
N GLU A 557 -41.54 -33.99 -31.83
CA GLU A 557 -40.27 -33.88 -32.57
C GLU A 557 -39.87 -35.24 -33.12
N CYS A 558 -39.88 -36.26 -32.26
CA CYS A 558 -39.52 -37.63 -32.61
C CYS A 558 -39.86 -38.62 -31.49
N VAL A 559 -39.78 -39.92 -31.80
CA VAL A 559 -39.91 -41.02 -30.85
C VAL A 559 -38.64 -41.88 -30.86
N ARG A 560 -38.09 -42.18 -29.69
CA ARG A 560 -36.96 -43.11 -29.53
C ARG A 560 -37.48 -44.46 -29.02
N ASN A 561 -37.10 -45.54 -29.70
CA ASN A 561 -37.29 -46.91 -29.20
C ASN A 561 -36.20 -47.19 -28.14
N ASN A 562 -36.59 -47.64 -26.96
CA ASN A 562 -35.66 -47.88 -25.85
C ASN A 562 -35.05 -49.29 -25.87
N GLY A 563 -35.48 -50.17 -26.79
CA GLY A 563 -34.95 -51.53 -26.97
C GLY A 563 -35.56 -52.58 -26.04
N ASP A 564 -36.41 -52.18 -25.10
CA ASP A 564 -37.07 -53.02 -24.09
C ASP A 564 -38.59 -53.15 -24.30
N GLY A 565 -39.08 -52.71 -25.45
CA GLY A 565 -40.52 -52.63 -25.75
C GLY A 565 -41.19 -51.32 -25.30
N THR A 566 -40.44 -50.40 -24.68
CA THR A 566 -40.90 -49.04 -24.36
C THR A 566 -40.33 -48.00 -25.32
N TYR A 567 -40.95 -46.82 -25.32
CA TYR A 567 -40.60 -45.71 -26.19
C TYR A 567 -40.53 -44.40 -25.40
N THR A 568 -39.67 -43.49 -25.84
CA THR A 568 -39.56 -42.11 -25.31
C THR A 568 -40.01 -41.13 -26.39
N ALA A 569 -41.08 -40.38 -26.15
CA ALA A 569 -41.54 -39.30 -27.05
C ALA A 569 -40.92 -37.97 -26.64
N PHE A 570 -40.40 -37.22 -27.61
CA PHE A 570 -39.84 -35.87 -27.40
C PHE A 570 -40.81 -34.83 -27.93
N PHE A 571 -41.33 -33.98 -27.03
CA PHE A 571 -42.31 -32.96 -27.38
C PHE A 571 -41.71 -31.56 -27.29
N GLY A 572 -42.05 -30.73 -28.26
CA GLY A 572 -41.87 -29.28 -28.23
C GLY A 572 -43.20 -28.57 -28.48
N TYR A 573 -43.18 -27.25 -28.57
CA TYR A 573 -44.37 -26.47 -28.89
C TYR A 573 -44.05 -25.27 -29.78
N LYS A 574 -45.08 -24.66 -30.34
CA LYS A 574 -44.99 -23.34 -30.98
C LYS A 574 -46.06 -22.43 -30.40
N ASN A 575 -45.65 -21.33 -29.78
CA ASN A 575 -46.56 -20.27 -29.39
C ASN A 575 -46.50 -19.16 -30.46
N ASP A 576 -47.56 -19.03 -31.25
CA ASP A 576 -47.66 -17.99 -32.29
C ASP A 576 -48.04 -16.61 -31.68
N ASN A 577 -48.29 -16.51 -30.36
CA ASN A 577 -48.50 -15.22 -29.68
C ASN A 577 -47.17 -14.51 -29.44
N SER A 578 -47.20 -13.18 -29.40
CA SER A 578 -46.03 -12.34 -29.11
C SER A 578 -45.64 -12.29 -27.62
N VAL A 579 -46.40 -12.96 -26.76
CA VAL A 579 -46.22 -12.97 -25.30
C VAL A 579 -46.35 -14.39 -24.76
N SER A 580 -45.80 -14.64 -23.57
CA SER A 580 -45.92 -15.94 -22.92
C SER A 580 -47.35 -16.21 -22.48
N VAL A 581 -47.80 -17.45 -22.67
CA VAL A 581 -49.17 -17.88 -22.38
C VAL A 581 -49.17 -18.96 -21.30
N TYR A 582 -49.97 -18.76 -20.26
CA TYR A 582 -50.23 -19.76 -19.22
C TYR A 582 -51.42 -20.64 -19.58
N ILE A 583 -51.17 -21.94 -19.68
CA ILE A 583 -52.18 -22.97 -19.87
C ILE A 583 -51.89 -24.09 -18.86
N PRO A 584 -52.57 -24.09 -17.70
CA PRO A 584 -52.35 -25.08 -16.65
C PRO A 584 -52.71 -26.48 -17.16
N VAL A 585 -52.16 -27.51 -16.51
CA VAL A 585 -52.60 -28.89 -16.76
C VAL A 585 -54.10 -29.00 -16.51
N GLY A 586 -54.82 -29.57 -17.47
CA GLY A 586 -56.26 -29.71 -17.43
C GLY A 586 -56.85 -29.96 -18.81
N GLY A 587 -58.15 -29.69 -19.00
CA GLY A 587 -58.85 -30.01 -20.25
C GLY A 587 -58.20 -29.46 -21.52
N LYS A 588 -57.50 -28.31 -21.41
CA LYS A 588 -56.79 -27.63 -22.50
C LYS A 588 -55.28 -27.90 -22.53
N ASN A 589 -54.72 -28.67 -21.60
CA ASN A 589 -53.32 -29.07 -21.60
C ASN A 589 -53.17 -30.43 -20.90
N LYS A 590 -53.39 -31.53 -21.64
CA LYS A 590 -53.46 -32.87 -21.08
C LYS A 590 -52.90 -33.93 -22.01
N PHE A 591 -52.42 -35.01 -21.43
CA PHE A 591 -52.17 -36.26 -22.14
C PHE A 591 -53.36 -37.22 -22.11
N THR A 592 -53.45 -38.05 -23.14
CA THR A 592 -54.34 -39.22 -23.19
C THR A 592 -53.55 -40.39 -23.81
N PRO A 593 -53.60 -41.60 -23.21
CA PRO A 593 -54.33 -41.97 -22.00
C PRO A 593 -53.74 -41.36 -20.71
N THR A 594 -54.51 -41.44 -19.61
CA THR A 594 -54.13 -40.91 -18.29
C THR A 594 -52.81 -41.52 -17.78
N PRO A 595 -52.07 -40.83 -16.89
CA PRO A 595 -52.37 -39.53 -16.26
C PRO A 595 -52.36 -38.35 -17.25
N GLN A 596 -53.16 -37.31 -16.93
CA GLN A 596 -53.23 -36.09 -17.75
C GLN A 596 -51.95 -35.27 -17.62
N ASP A 597 -51.36 -35.22 -16.42
CA ASP A 597 -50.04 -34.64 -16.16
C ASP A 597 -48.96 -35.69 -16.41
N ARG A 598 -48.03 -35.37 -17.28
CA ARG A 598 -46.83 -36.16 -17.58
C ARG A 598 -45.60 -35.25 -17.67
N GLY A 599 -45.62 -34.09 -17.01
CA GLY A 599 -44.52 -33.13 -17.01
C GLY A 599 -44.55 -32.11 -18.15
N GLN A 600 -45.71 -31.92 -18.81
CA GLN A 600 -45.84 -30.87 -19.83
C GLN A 600 -45.66 -29.45 -19.24
N PRO A 601 -45.15 -28.49 -20.04
CA PRO A 601 -45.08 -27.09 -19.65
C PRO A 601 -46.45 -26.52 -19.31
N ARG A 602 -46.45 -25.53 -18.41
CA ARG A 602 -47.64 -24.72 -18.06
C ARG A 602 -47.54 -23.29 -18.57
N VAL A 603 -46.33 -22.78 -18.76
CA VAL A 603 -46.02 -21.49 -19.39
C VAL A 603 -45.40 -21.77 -20.75
N PHE A 604 -45.93 -21.14 -21.79
CA PHE A 604 -45.51 -21.30 -23.17
C PHE A 604 -44.92 -19.99 -23.67
N GLU A 605 -43.59 -19.91 -23.77
CA GLU A 605 -42.87 -18.74 -24.26
C GLU A 605 -43.14 -18.49 -25.75
N PRO A 606 -43.07 -17.23 -26.24
CA PRO A 606 -43.23 -16.93 -27.67
C PRO A 606 -42.29 -17.75 -28.57
N GLY A 607 -42.74 -18.07 -29.78
CA GLY A 607 -41.93 -18.72 -30.80
C GLY A 607 -41.93 -20.24 -30.74
N ARG A 608 -40.93 -20.85 -31.39
CA ARG A 608 -40.80 -22.30 -31.56
C ARG A 608 -39.80 -22.86 -30.55
N HIS A 609 -40.25 -23.81 -29.74
CA HIS A 609 -39.46 -24.46 -28.71
C HIS A 609 -39.39 -25.96 -29.00
N TYR A 610 -38.19 -26.49 -29.19
CA TYR A 610 -37.95 -27.88 -29.59
C TYR A 610 -37.60 -28.75 -28.39
N LYS A 611 -38.08 -29.99 -28.36
CA LYS A 611 -37.71 -31.04 -27.36
C LYS A 611 -37.74 -30.54 -25.90
N VAL A 612 -38.75 -29.75 -25.54
CA VAL A 612 -38.91 -29.10 -24.23
C VAL A 612 -39.07 -30.10 -23.10
N PHE A 613 -39.72 -31.24 -23.36
CA PHE A 613 -39.87 -32.32 -22.38
C PHE A 613 -40.04 -33.68 -23.07
N THR A 614 -39.93 -34.74 -22.28
CA THR A 614 -40.07 -36.12 -22.76
C THR A 614 -41.11 -36.89 -21.98
N VAL A 615 -41.70 -37.90 -22.62
CA VAL A 615 -42.66 -38.82 -22.00
C VAL A 615 -42.36 -40.26 -22.38
N ASN A 616 -42.15 -41.11 -21.38
CA ASN A 616 -42.05 -42.56 -21.58
C ASN A 616 -43.43 -43.18 -21.75
N PHE A 617 -43.57 -44.09 -22.72
CA PHE A 617 -44.83 -44.75 -23.05
C PHE A 617 -44.62 -46.12 -23.70
N SER A 618 -45.70 -46.89 -23.86
CA SER A 618 -45.66 -48.29 -24.32
C SER A 618 -45.67 -48.48 -25.84
N GLY A 619 -45.58 -47.40 -26.62
CA GLY A 619 -45.70 -47.44 -28.08
C GLY A 619 -47.12 -47.28 -28.63
N SER A 620 -48.16 -47.42 -27.78
CA SER A 620 -49.54 -47.07 -28.15
C SER A 620 -49.71 -45.56 -28.31
N ASN A 621 -50.83 -45.11 -28.91
CA ASN A 621 -51.07 -43.69 -29.15
C ASN A 621 -51.06 -42.88 -27.85
N LEU A 622 -50.08 -41.98 -27.74
CA LEU A 622 -49.96 -40.97 -26.70
C LEU A 622 -50.26 -39.60 -27.30
N VAL A 623 -51.40 -39.01 -26.91
CA VAL A 623 -51.91 -37.76 -27.48
C VAL A 623 -51.71 -36.62 -26.48
N TRP A 624 -50.91 -35.62 -26.84
CA TRP A 624 -50.85 -34.36 -26.11
C TRP A 624 -51.87 -33.39 -26.70
N THR A 625 -52.88 -33.00 -25.92
CA THR A 625 -53.85 -31.97 -26.27
C THR A 625 -53.42 -30.64 -25.67
N LEU A 626 -53.27 -29.61 -26.50
CA LEU A 626 -52.95 -28.24 -26.10
C LEU A 626 -53.87 -27.25 -26.82
N ASN A 627 -54.71 -26.58 -26.03
CA ASN A 627 -55.75 -25.63 -26.43
C ASN A 627 -56.53 -26.03 -27.69
N GLY A 628 -57.07 -27.25 -27.70
CA GLY A 628 -57.87 -27.79 -28.81
C GLY A 628 -57.07 -28.36 -29.98
N ARG A 629 -55.73 -28.30 -29.94
CA ARG A 629 -54.84 -28.94 -30.91
C ARG A 629 -54.20 -30.18 -30.29
N THR A 630 -53.83 -31.14 -31.13
CA THR A 630 -53.21 -32.39 -30.67
C THR A 630 -51.90 -32.67 -31.39
N SER A 631 -51.00 -33.36 -30.69
CA SER A 631 -49.85 -34.04 -31.27
C SER A 631 -49.80 -35.46 -30.73
N THR A 632 -49.66 -36.44 -31.60
CA THR A 632 -49.76 -37.87 -31.26
C THR A 632 -48.42 -38.56 -31.48
N ALA A 633 -47.90 -39.19 -30.43
CA ALA A 633 -46.78 -40.11 -30.50
C ALA A 633 -47.27 -41.56 -30.53
N SER A 634 -46.59 -42.40 -31.29
CA SER A 634 -46.80 -43.85 -31.38
C SER A 634 -45.48 -44.52 -31.77
N SER A 635 -45.42 -45.85 -31.69
CA SER A 635 -44.27 -46.63 -32.19
C SER A 635 -44.01 -46.43 -33.69
N ASN A 636 -44.99 -45.93 -34.45
CA ASN A 636 -44.89 -45.63 -35.88
C ASN A 636 -44.54 -44.16 -36.19
N SER A 637 -44.35 -43.33 -35.17
CA SER A 637 -43.97 -41.93 -35.35
C SER A 637 -42.51 -41.82 -35.83
N ALA A 638 -42.15 -40.66 -36.40
CA ALA A 638 -40.79 -40.42 -36.89
C ALA A 638 -39.74 -40.72 -35.81
N PRO A 639 -38.72 -41.54 -36.10
CA PRO A 639 -37.68 -41.88 -35.13
C PRO A 639 -36.80 -40.67 -34.82
N CYS A 640 -36.21 -40.63 -33.63
CA CYS A 640 -35.20 -39.64 -33.32
C CYS A 640 -33.91 -39.95 -34.10
N ASN A 641 -33.46 -38.97 -34.90
CA ASN A 641 -32.14 -39.01 -35.54
C ASN A 641 -31.02 -38.81 -34.52
#